data_AF-A0A7X9KKG1-F1
#
_entry.id   AF-A0A7X9KKG1-F1
#
_cell.length_a   1.000
_cell.length_b   1.000
_cell.length_c   1.000
_cell.angle_alpha   90.00
_cell.angle_beta   90.00
_cell.angle_gamma   90.00
#
_symmetry.space_group_name_H-M   'P 1'
#
loop_
_entity.id
_entity.type
_entity.pdbx_description
1 polymer ?
#
loop_
_entity_poly.entity_id
_entity_poly.type
_entity_poly.pdbx_seq_one_letter_code
_entity_poly.pdbx_strand_id
1 'polypeptide(L)'
;MLERRPAAPVGTIVCVHGNPTWSILWRSVLARLGHRYRVVAVDQLGMGYSERTAPRRYADRVRDLGDVIEALQIEGPIIVAGHDWGGAVSMGWAVAAGDRCAGMVLCNTGIAVPAGRRAPSLIRLAAAGPITDLVGHRTRIFVDGTLGLSWRRIAASAREAYRAPYRAARDRRAIAEFVADVPFTAAHPSAAALAEVAEQLRSLTVPTLLAWGAADPVFDDSFALDLAARMPHADLQRYPGIGHLSIEETDVAGAIDAWLHDRLEPQAPVVGGGAVREVGVDAPLPDVAAWTALERRATDPATAFVDGATGARTSFAELHDQVMGIAGGLASLGLRPGDRVAMLTPPGVDLLAAVYAVWRAGGVTVIADRGLGLRGLGRAVRGAHVSWLIGPPQAVAAARTLHWAPRARAIVVGPKQRFGAVATLADLARSTAPLPALPGADDAAAVLFTSGATGPAKGVRYRHCQLVAQAQALVDTYAITADDRLVAAFAPFALYGPALGIPSTIPDVDVTEPGTLTAGALAVACASIDATIVFASPAALANVVRTATPGDARLAGVRLLLSAGAPVPVATLRSMAALCPAAELHTPYGMTESLPVADISLAEIEAVGAGRGVCVGHPVAGASVLIAPLGFDAGEVVAGV
;
A
#
# COMPACT_ATOMS: atom_id res chain seq x y z
N MET A 1 18.56 -28.07 15.91
CA MET A 1 18.79 -26.64 15.57
C MET A 1 19.68 -26.52 14.35
N LEU A 2 19.54 -25.45 13.58
CA LEU A 2 20.44 -25.07 12.49
C LEU A 2 21.16 -23.77 12.87
N GLU A 3 22.45 -23.68 12.60
CA GLU A 3 23.23 -22.48 12.92
C GLU A 3 24.19 -22.14 11.79
N ARG A 4 24.36 -20.84 11.52
CA ARG A 4 25.45 -20.31 10.71
C ARG A 4 26.03 -19.09 11.43
N ARG A 5 27.34 -19.12 11.67
CA ARG A 5 28.07 -18.08 12.42
C ARG A 5 29.22 -17.52 11.57
N PRO A 6 29.17 -16.24 11.16
CA PRO A 6 30.30 -15.58 10.52
C PRO A 6 31.39 -15.24 11.56
N ALA A 7 32.59 -14.90 11.09
CA ALA A 7 33.74 -14.60 11.97
C ALA A 7 33.48 -13.41 12.91
N ALA A 8 32.82 -12.37 12.41
CA ALA A 8 32.45 -11.16 13.15
C ALA A 8 30.99 -10.80 12.85
N PRO A 9 30.02 -11.38 13.59
CA PRO A 9 28.61 -11.08 13.37
C PRO A 9 28.25 -9.67 13.87
N VAL A 10 27.46 -8.92 13.10
CA VAL A 10 26.93 -7.61 13.52
C VAL A 10 25.78 -7.71 14.53
N GLY A 11 25.20 -8.90 14.68
CA GLY A 11 24.14 -9.25 15.62
C GLY A 11 23.74 -10.72 15.49
N THR A 12 22.78 -11.15 16.29
CA THR A 12 22.26 -12.53 16.24
C THR A 12 20.78 -12.57 15.92
N ILE A 13 20.39 -13.34 14.90
CA ILE A 13 19.00 -13.63 14.56
C ILE A 13 18.63 -14.99 15.14
N VAL A 14 17.72 -15.01 16.11
CA VAL A 14 17.19 -16.23 16.72
C VAL A 14 15.84 -16.55 16.09
N CYS A 15 15.79 -17.62 15.30
CA CYS A 15 14.62 -18.00 14.53
C CYS A 15 13.81 -19.12 15.20
N VAL A 16 12.52 -18.88 15.41
CA VAL A 16 11.59 -19.75 16.14
C VAL A 16 10.46 -20.18 15.19
N HIS A 17 10.40 -21.47 14.89
CA HIS A 17 9.38 -22.04 14.00
C HIS A 17 8.02 -22.23 14.72
N GLY A 18 6.95 -22.42 13.96
CA GLY A 18 5.61 -22.75 14.47
C GLY A 18 5.27 -24.25 14.44
N ASN A 19 3.98 -24.57 14.54
CA ASN A 19 3.47 -25.94 14.56
C ASN A 19 2.86 -26.33 13.19
N PRO A 20 3.24 -27.45 12.55
CA PRO A 20 4.15 -28.51 12.98
C PRO A 20 5.52 -28.41 12.32
N THR A 21 6.00 -27.21 12.00
CA THR A 21 7.29 -27.04 11.31
C THR A 21 8.46 -27.31 12.28
N TRP A 22 9.68 -27.08 11.80
CA TRP A 22 10.92 -27.16 12.59
C TRP A 22 11.96 -26.20 11.99
N SER A 23 13.16 -26.11 12.57
CA SER A 23 14.19 -25.10 12.23
C SER A 23 14.50 -24.97 10.73
N ILE A 24 14.28 -26.01 9.92
CA ILE A 24 14.46 -25.96 8.45
C ILE A 24 13.65 -24.87 7.74
N LEU A 25 12.57 -24.39 8.34
CA LEU A 25 11.77 -23.26 7.85
C LEU A 25 12.61 -22.02 7.59
N TRP A 26 13.65 -21.82 8.39
CA TRP A 26 14.48 -20.62 8.36
C TRP A 26 15.72 -20.76 7.47
N ARG A 27 15.87 -21.84 6.71
CA ARG A 27 17.08 -22.10 5.90
C ARG A 27 17.39 -21.00 4.88
N SER A 28 16.38 -20.31 4.34
CA SER A 28 16.57 -19.18 3.43
C SER A 28 17.19 -17.98 4.13
N VAL A 29 16.80 -17.71 5.39
CA VAL A 29 17.40 -16.68 6.25
C VAL A 29 18.85 -17.04 6.58
N LEU A 30 19.13 -18.30 6.96
CA LEU A 30 20.52 -18.76 7.18
C LEU A 30 21.38 -18.60 5.92
N ALA A 31 20.84 -18.96 4.75
CA ALA A 31 21.56 -18.89 3.48
C ALA A 31 21.90 -17.44 3.10
N ARG A 32 20.92 -16.52 3.20
CA ARG A 32 21.08 -15.11 2.85
C ARG A 32 21.89 -14.34 3.88
N LEU A 33 21.51 -14.39 5.15
CA LEU A 33 22.03 -13.47 6.18
C LEU A 33 23.21 -14.03 6.98
N GLY A 34 23.45 -15.35 6.94
CA GLY A 34 24.47 -16.00 7.77
C GLY A 34 25.93 -15.64 7.45
N HIS A 35 26.17 -14.79 6.44
CA HIS A 35 27.48 -14.19 6.19
C HIS A 35 27.72 -12.89 6.96
N ARG A 36 26.66 -12.23 7.47
CA ARG A 36 26.71 -10.97 8.24
C ARG A 36 26.21 -11.12 9.67
N TYR A 37 25.14 -11.90 9.84
CA TYR A 37 24.53 -12.19 11.14
C TYR A 37 24.87 -13.61 11.60
N ARG A 38 24.99 -13.82 12.91
CA ARG A 38 24.86 -15.17 13.47
C ARG A 38 23.38 -15.54 13.38
N VAL A 39 23.04 -16.61 12.66
CA VAL A 39 21.64 -17.05 12.54
C VAL A 39 21.49 -18.38 13.25
N VAL A 40 20.62 -18.42 14.25
CA VAL A 40 20.33 -19.59 15.09
C VAL A 40 18.86 -19.96 14.93
N ALA A 41 18.55 -21.01 14.17
CA ALA A 41 17.20 -21.54 14.06
C ALA A 41 17.01 -22.71 15.03
N VAL A 42 16.23 -22.47 16.08
CA VAL A 42 16.02 -23.46 17.15
C VAL A 42 14.98 -24.49 16.73
N ASP A 43 15.12 -25.71 17.22
CA ASP A 43 14.02 -26.69 17.25
C ASP A 43 13.40 -26.62 18.64
N GLN A 44 12.13 -26.24 18.75
CA GLN A 44 11.46 -26.17 20.05
C GLN A 44 11.44 -27.56 20.71
N LEU A 45 11.50 -27.64 22.04
CA LEU A 45 11.42 -28.92 22.74
C LEU A 45 10.16 -29.71 22.34
N GLY A 46 10.34 -31.00 22.07
CA GLY A 46 9.32 -31.89 21.50
C GLY A 46 9.18 -31.85 19.97
N MET A 47 9.75 -30.86 19.29
CA MET A 47 9.61 -30.65 17.85
C MET A 47 10.91 -30.94 17.08
N GLY A 48 10.80 -31.12 15.76
CA GLY A 48 11.97 -31.31 14.89
C GLY A 48 12.87 -32.44 15.41
N TYR A 49 14.16 -32.16 15.56
CA TYR A 49 15.13 -33.08 16.13
C TYR A 49 15.48 -32.83 17.60
N SER A 50 14.78 -31.91 18.28
CA SER A 50 14.95 -31.67 19.71
C SER A 50 14.40 -32.81 20.55
N GLU A 51 14.88 -32.91 21.80
CA GLU A 51 14.44 -33.93 22.75
C GLU A 51 12.91 -33.95 22.91
N ARG A 52 12.33 -35.15 23.03
CA ARG A 52 10.89 -35.34 23.30
C ARG A 52 10.67 -35.25 24.81
N THR A 53 10.03 -34.17 25.27
CA THR A 53 9.86 -33.88 26.70
C THR A 53 8.42 -34.10 27.18
N ALA A 54 8.18 -33.82 28.47
CA ALA A 54 6.82 -33.66 28.98
C ALA A 54 6.10 -32.46 28.28
N PRO A 55 4.75 -32.39 28.36
CA PRO A 55 3.98 -31.31 27.74
C PRO A 55 4.43 -29.93 28.22
N ARG A 56 4.60 -29.01 27.28
CA ARG A 56 5.01 -27.62 27.51
C ARG A 56 3.86 -26.66 27.19
N ARG A 57 3.58 -25.72 28.09
CA ARG A 57 2.65 -24.60 27.91
C ARG A 57 3.36 -23.38 27.36
N TYR A 58 2.59 -22.39 26.91
CA TYR A 58 3.09 -21.12 26.37
C TYR A 58 4.22 -20.50 27.21
N ALA A 59 3.99 -20.32 28.51
CA ALA A 59 4.98 -19.71 29.41
C ALA A 59 6.27 -20.56 29.53
N ASP A 60 6.14 -21.89 29.50
CA ASP A 60 7.30 -22.78 29.51
C ASP A 60 8.13 -22.61 28.23
N ARG A 61 7.48 -22.47 27.08
CA ARG A 61 8.14 -22.27 25.77
C ARG A 61 8.85 -20.93 25.67
N VAL A 62 8.29 -19.88 26.27
CA VAL A 62 8.95 -18.57 26.36
C VAL A 62 10.23 -18.68 27.21
N ARG A 63 10.16 -19.38 28.36
CA ARG A 63 11.35 -19.65 29.18
C ARG A 63 12.38 -20.51 28.44
N ASP A 64 11.94 -21.58 27.78
CA ASP A 64 12.82 -22.46 27.00
C ASP A 64 13.61 -21.68 25.93
N LEU A 65 13.00 -20.68 25.28
CA LEU A 65 13.69 -19.80 24.34
C LEU A 65 14.76 -18.94 25.05
N GLY A 66 14.43 -18.38 26.22
CA GLY A 66 15.38 -17.66 27.06
C GLY A 66 16.57 -18.53 27.47
N ASP A 67 16.30 -19.75 27.95
CA ASP A 67 17.31 -20.72 28.37
C ASP A 67 18.27 -21.07 27.24
N VAL A 68 17.77 -21.22 26.00
CA VAL A 68 18.61 -21.47 24.82
C VAL A 68 19.50 -20.26 24.50
N ILE A 69 18.96 -19.04 24.57
CA ILE A 69 19.70 -17.81 24.31
C ILE A 69 20.83 -17.62 25.33
N GLU A 70 20.56 -17.92 26.61
CA GLU A 70 21.54 -17.88 27.68
C GLU A 70 22.60 -18.99 27.54
N ALA A 71 22.18 -20.22 27.29
CA ALA A 71 23.08 -21.37 27.13
C ALA A 71 24.04 -21.22 25.94
N LEU A 72 23.59 -20.57 24.86
CA LEU A 72 24.41 -20.27 23.68
C LEU A 72 25.24 -18.99 23.81
N GLN A 73 25.17 -18.33 24.98
CA GLN A 73 25.86 -17.08 25.31
C GLN A 73 25.68 -16.05 24.20
N ILE A 74 24.44 -15.85 23.77
CA ILE A 74 24.12 -14.90 22.72
C ILE A 74 24.16 -13.49 23.32
N GLU A 75 25.23 -12.77 23.00
CA GLU A 75 25.48 -11.38 23.39
C GLU A 75 25.30 -10.42 22.20
N GLY A 76 25.08 -9.14 22.48
CA GLY A 76 24.90 -8.10 21.46
C GLY A 76 23.44 -7.92 21.01
N PRO A 77 23.15 -7.18 19.92
CA PRO A 77 21.78 -6.95 19.49
C PRO A 77 21.15 -8.29 19.05
N ILE A 78 20.06 -8.68 19.74
CA ILE A 78 19.31 -9.91 19.45
C ILE A 78 18.08 -9.55 18.64
N ILE A 79 17.95 -10.17 17.48
CA ILE A 79 16.75 -10.10 16.65
C ILE A 79 16.02 -11.44 16.78
N VAL A 80 14.76 -11.42 17.20
CA VAL A 80 13.93 -12.64 17.22
C VAL A 80 13.04 -12.71 15.98
N ALA A 81 13.05 -13.85 15.30
CA ALA A 81 12.25 -14.09 14.10
C ALA A 81 11.30 -15.26 14.35
N GLY A 82 9.99 -15.04 14.30
CA GLY A 82 8.98 -16.03 14.66
C GLY A 82 7.95 -16.27 13.57
N HIS A 83 7.59 -17.53 13.37
CA HIS A 83 6.47 -17.94 12.48
C HIS A 83 5.41 -18.70 13.26
N ASP A 84 4.13 -18.45 12.98
CA ASP A 84 2.99 -19.12 13.65
C ASP A 84 3.19 -19.12 15.19
N TRP A 85 3.14 -20.25 15.90
CA TRP A 85 3.38 -20.28 17.35
C TRP A 85 4.76 -19.77 17.78
N GLY A 86 5.77 -19.91 16.92
CA GLY A 86 7.09 -19.33 17.16
C GLY A 86 7.05 -17.81 17.24
N GLY A 87 6.12 -17.15 16.55
CA GLY A 87 5.88 -15.71 16.70
C GLY A 87 5.31 -15.34 18.07
N ALA A 88 4.34 -16.10 18.58
CA ALA A 88 3.80 -15.89 19.94
C ALA A 88 4.88 -16.06 21.02
N VAL A 89 5.72 -17.08 20.89
CA VAL A 89 6.86 -17.33 21.79
C VAL A 89 7.90 -16.21 21.68
N SER A 90 8.23 -15.78 20.45
CA SER A 90 9.17 -14.67 20.20
C SER A 90 8.68 -13.37 20.81
N MET A 91 7.38 -13.05 20.69
CA MET A 91 6.78 -11.88 21.32
C MET A 91 6.85 -11.95 22.85
N GLY A 92 6.56 -13.11 23.44
CA GLY A 92 6.67 -13.30 24.89
C GLY A 92 8.11 -13.10 25.39
N TRP A 93 9.10 -13.62 24.66
CA TRP A 93 10.50 -13.39 24.98
C TRP A 93 10.91 -11.92 24.80
N ALA A 94 10.51 -11.28 23.70
CA ALA A 94 10.85 -9.88 23.44
C ALA A 94 10.33 -8.94 24.54
N VAL A 95 9.10 -9.18 25.00
CA VAL A 95 8.51 -8.47 26.14
C VAL A 95 9.33 -8.67 27.42
N ALA A 96 9.71 -9.91 27.74
CA ALA A 96 10.51 -10.22 28.93
C ALA A 96 11.96 -9.69 28.85
N ALA A 97 12.53 -9.66 27.64
CA ALA A 97 13.91 -9.28 27.38
C ALA A 97 14.13 -7.76 27.36
N GLY A 98 13.07 -6.97 27.09
CA GLY A 98 13.14 -5.51 27.00
C GLY A 98 14.20 -5.06 26.00
N ASP A 99 15.10 -4.17 26.43
CA ASP A 99 16.16 -3.58 25.60
C ASP A 99 17.18 -4.58 25.03
N ARG A 100 17.19 -5.83 25.54
CA ARG A 100 18.01 -6.90 24.92
C ARG A 100 17.48 -7.31 23.54
N CYS A 101 16.21 -7.07 23.25
CA CYS A 101 15.60 -7.31 21.95
C CYS A 101 15.82 -6.09 21.04
N ALA A 102 16.76 -6.20 20.11
CA ALA A 102 17.08 -5.12 19.18
C ALA A 102 16.12 -5.05 17.98
N GLY A 103 15.43 -6.16 17.67
CA GLY A 103 14.46 -6.20 16.58
C GLY A 103 13.59 -7.45 16.60
N MET A 104 12.43 -7.37 15.96
CA MET A 104 11.50 -8.48 15.87
C MET A 104 10.98 -8.69 14.45
N VAL A 105 10.98 -9.94 13.97
CA VAL A 105 10.39 -10.33 12.68
C VAL A 105 9.27 -11.32 12.93
N LEU A 106 8.05 -10.99 12.51
CA LEU A 106 6.87 -11.82 12.72
C LEU A 106 6.24 -12.22 11.38
N CYS A 107 6.16 -13.53 11.15
CA CYS A 107 5.62 -14.12 9.94
C CYS A 107 4.33 -14.90 10.26
N ASN A 108 3.17 -14.48 9.71
CA ASN A 108 1.90 -15.22 9.78
C ASN A 108 1.63 -15.85 11.17
N THR A 109 1.47 -14.99 12.17
CA THR A 109 1.36 -15.35 13.60
C THR A 109 0.24 -14.55 14.30
N GLY A 110 0.06 -14.74 15.60
CA GLY A 110 -0.82 -13.94 16.43
C GLY A 110 -0.57 -14.18 17.91
N ILE A 111 -0.87 -13.18 18.74
CA ILE A 111 -0.82 -13.28 20.21
C ILE A 111 -2.23 -13.38 20.84
N ALA A 112 -3.25 -12.95 20.10
CA ALA A 112 -4.65 -13.02 20.47
C ALA A 112 -5.53 -13.19 19.23
N VAL A 113 -6.77 -13.67 19.41
CA VAL A 113 -7.77 -13.63 18.35
C VAL A 113 -8.25 -12.17 18.21
N PRO A 114 -8.17 -11.55 17.02
CA PRO A 114 -8.58 -10.15 16.83
C PRO A 114 -10.03 -9.90 17.24
N ALA A 115 -10.31 -8.71 17.78
CA ALA A 115 -11.63 -8.32 18.23
C ALA A 115 -12.69 -8.46 17.12
N GLY A 116 -13.86 -9.03 17.47
CA GLY A 116 -14.95 -9.26 16.51
C GLY A 116 -14.72 -10.43 15.54
N ARG A 117 -13.66 -11.23 15.73
CA ARG A 117 -13.41 -12.47 14.99
C ARG A 117 -13.64 -13.69 15.88
N ARG A 118 -14.05 -14.80 15.27
CA ARG A 118 -13.97 -16.13 15.92
C ARG A 118 -12.62 -16.75 15.59
N ALA A 119 -12.10 -17.58 16.48
CA ALA A 119 -10.90 -18.37 16.17
C ALA A 119 -11.12 -19.17 14.87
N PRO A 120 -10.07 -19.33 14.02
CA PRO A 120 -10.16 -20.05 12.76
C PRO A 120 -10.84 -21.42 12.92
N SER A 121 -11.80 -21.75 12.05
CA SER A 121 -12.53 -23.03 12.10
C SER A 121 -11.61 -24.24 12.01
N LEU A 122 -10.53 -24.12 11.22
CA LEU A 122 -9.53 -25.18 11.04
C LEU A 122 -8.81 -25.52 12.36
N ILE A 123 -8.38 -24.50 13.12
CA ILE A 123 -7.77 -24.71 14.45
C ILE A 123 -8.81 -25.22 15.45
N ARG A 124 -10.02 -24.64 15.47
CA ARG A 124 -11.09 -25.10 16.39
C ARG A 124 -11.45 -26.58 16.19
N LEU A 125 -11.47 -27.04 14.94
CA LEU A 125 -11.72 -28.44 14.61
C LEU A 125 -10.54 -29.33 15.02
N ALA A 126 -9.31 -28.89 14.73
CA ALA A 126 -8.10 -29.60 15.14
C ALA A 126 -7.95 -29.68 16.67
N ALA A 127 -8.46 -28.70 17.41
CA ALA A 127 -8.44 -28.63 18.87
C ALA A 127 -9.68 -29.25 19.55
N ALA A 128 -10.59 -29.86 18.80
CA ALA A 128 -11.71 -30.61 19.38
C ALA A 128 -11.17 -31.94 19.95
N GLY A 129 -11.03 -32.02 21.28
CA GLY A 129 -10.31 -33.07 22.03
C GLY A 129 -10.15 -34.46 21.40
N PRO A 130 -11.22 -35.18 21.00
CA PRO A 130 -11.10 -36.50 20.39
C PRO A 130 -10.37 -36.52 19.03
N ILE A 131 -10.45 -35.42 18.28
CA ILE A 131 -9.86 -35.23 16.95
C ILE A 131 -8.39 -34.80 17.07
N THR A 132 -8.02 -34.09 18.14
CA THR A 132 -6.66 -33.54 18.34
C THR A 132 -5.60 -34.63 18.39
N ASP A 133 -5.82 -35.70 19.16
CA ASP A 133 -4.88 -36.83 19.22
C ASP A 133 -4.81 -37.58 17.88
N LEU A 134 -5.94 -37.73 17.18
CA LEU A 134 -5.99 -38.41 15.89
C LEU A 134 -5.24 -37.62 14.80
N VAL A 135 -5.52 -36.32 14.68
CA VAL A 135 -5.00 -35.43 13.63
C VAL A 135 -3.57 -34.97 13.92
N GLY A 136 -3.29 -34.58 15.16
CA GLY A 136 -2.00 -34.02 15.57
C GLY A 136 -0.94 -35.06 15.90
N HIS A 137 -1.33 -36.28 16.34
CA HIS A 137 -0.38 -37.27 16.85
C HIS A 137 -0.44 -38.62 16.10
N ARG A 138 -1.58 -39.31 16.10
CA ARG A 138 -1.69 -40.67 15.52
C ARG A 138 -1.41 -40.71 14.02
N THR A 139 -1.91 -39.72 13.28
CA THR A 139 -1.73 -39.61 11.83
C THR A 139 -0.77 -38.50 11.45
N ARG A 140 -0.40 -38.41 10.16
CA ARG A 140 0.38 -37.29 9.60
C ARG A 140 -0.48 -36.16 9.05
N ILE A 141 -1.80 -36.21 9.24
CA ILE A 141 -2.76 -35.30 8.61
C ILE A 141 -2.42 -33.84 8.93
N PHE A 142 -2.01 -33.53 10.16
CA PHE A 142 -1.64 -32.16 10.51
C PHE A 142 -0.37 -31.68 9.78
N VAL A 143 0.68 -32.50 9.71
CA VAL A 143 1.93 -32.18 9.00
C VAL A 143 1.68 -31.99 7.50
N ASP A 144 1.00 -32.94 6.87
CA ASP A 144 0.68 -32.87 5.44
C ASP A 144 -0.31 -31.76 5.11
N GLY A 145 -1.26 -31.50 6.02
CA GLY A 145 -2.24 -30.43 5.95
C GLY A 145 -1.59 -29.06 5.96
N THR A 146 -0.67 -28.79 6.90
CA THR A 146 0.05 -27.52 6.95
C THR A 146 0.86 -27.26 5.67
N LEU A 147 1.54 -28.28 5.13
CA LEU A 147 2.21 -28.18 3.83
C LEU A 147 1.24 -28.02 2.65
N GLY A 148 -0.04 -28.33 2.84
CA GLY A 148 -1.12 -28.11 1.88
C GLY A 148 -1.80 -26.73 1.99
N LEU A 149 -1.54 -25.98 3.08
CA LEU A 149 -2.04 -24.60 3.25
C LEU A 149 -1.25 -23.59 2.39
N SER A 150 -0.14 -24.02 1.81
CA SER A 150 0.63 -23.24 0.85
C SER A 150 0.02 -23.35 -0.54
N TRP A 151 -0.36 -22.20 -1.11
CA TRP A 151 -1.02 -22.11 -2.41
C TRP A 151 -0.04 -22.26 -3.59
N ARG A 152 1.26 -22.04 -3.33
CA ARG A 152 2.35 -22.34 -4.26
C ARG A 152 2.96 -23.72 -3.99
N ARG A 153 3.49 -24.33 -5.04
CA ARG A 153 4.03 -25.68 -5.01
C ARG A 153 5.38 -25.69 -4.27
N ILE A 154 5.37 -26.01 -2.97
CA ILE A 154 6.58 -26.34 -2.21
C ILE A 154 7.25 -27.55 -2.87
N ALA A 155 8.55 -27.46 -3.15
CA ALA A 155 9.32 -28.52 -3.78
C ALA A 155 9.20 -29.84 -3.02
N ALA A 156 9.18 -30.98 -3.73
CA ALA A 156 9.00 -32.29 -3.12
C ALA A 156 10.08 -32.60 -2.06
N SER A 157 11.33 -32.19 -2.31
CA SER A 157 12.44 -32.31 -1.37
C SER A 157 12.20 -31.51 -0.09
N ALA A 158 11.71 -30.28 -0.19
CA ALA A 158 11.36 -29.45 0.97
C ALA A 158 10.20 -30.07 1.77
N ARG A 159 9.15 -30.58 1.10
CA ARG A 159 8.05 -31.29 1.77
C ARG A 159 8.53 -32.52 2.53
N GLU A 160 9.44 -33.32 1.95
CA GLU A 160 10.00 -34.47 2.65
C GLU A 160 10.86 -34.05 3.85
N ALA A 161 11.62 -32.97 3.73
CA ALA A 161 12.42 -32.45 4.84
C ALA A 161 11.54 -31.99 6.02
N TYR A 162 10.36 -31.41 5.76
CA TYR A 162 9.38 -31.13 6.82
C TYR A 162 8.79 -32.37 7.47
N ARG A 163 8.66 -33.47 6.74
CA ARG A 163 8.12 -34.75 7.27
C ARG A 163 9.16 -35.57 8.01
N ALA A 164 10.44 -35.37 7.73
CA ALA A 164 11.54 -36.18 8.22
C ALA A 164 11.54 -36.41 9.75
N PRO A 165 11.34 -35.40 10.62
CA PRO A 165 11.31 -35.61 12.07
C PRO A 165 10.01 -36.24 12.60
N TYR A 166 8.98 -36.39 11.76
CA TYR A 166 7.61 -36.75 12.16
C TYR A 166 7.13 -38.07 11.54
N ARG A 167 8.05 -39.01 11.30
CA ARG A 167 7.74 -40.29 10.63
C ARG A 167 6.90 -41.21 11.52
N ALA A 168 7.22 -41.37 12.80
CA ALA A 168 6.45 -42.20 13.72
C ALA A 168 5.47 -41.39 14.58
N ALA A 169 4.42 -42.03 15.10
CA ALA A 169 3.42 -41.38 15.95
C ALA A 169 4.05 -40.75 17.20
N ARG A 170 4.94 -41.48 17.89
CA ARG A 170 5.67 -40.97 19.07
C ARG A 170 6.39 -39.64 18.82
N ASP A 171 6.80 -39.37 17.58
CA ASP A 171 7.53 -38.16 17.22
C ASP A 171 6.59 -36.96 16.97
N ARG A 172 5.28 -37.20 16.88
CA ARG A 172 4.24 -36.18 16.61
C ARG A 172 3.47 -35.77 17.85
N ARG A 173 3.81 -36.28 19.04
CA ARG A 173 3.07 -35.98 20.27
C ARG A 173 3.04 -34.49 20.58
N ALA A 174 4.17 -33.80 20.42
CA ALA A 174 4.27 -32.36 20.67
C ALA A 174 3.38 -31.53 19.72
N ILE A 175 3.14 -32.00 18.49
CA ILE A 175 2.24 -31.32 17.53
C ILE A 175 0.82 -31.21 18.13
N ALA A 176 0.30 -32.30 18.69
CA ALA A 176 -1.00 -32.31 19.34
C ALA A 176 -1.00 -31.44 20.61
N GLU A 177 0.11 -31.41 21.35
CA GLU A 177 0.25 -30.58 22.56
C GLU A 177 0.24 -29.08 22.24
N PHE A 178 0.87 -28.64 21.14
CA PHE A 178 0.76 -27.26 20.66
C PHE A 178 -0.69 -26.88 20.30
N VAL A 179 -1.40 -27.75 19.59
CA VAL A 179 -2.82 -27.51 19.25
C VAL A 179 -3.67 -27.42 20.51
N ALA A 180 -3.42 -28.31 21.47
CA ALA A 180 -4.12 -28.31 22.76
C ALA A 180 -3.80 -27.10 23.64
N ASP A 181 -2.75 -26.33 23.33
CA ASP A 181 -2.36 -25.14 24.08
C ASP A 181 -2.99 -23.84 23.56
N VAL A 182 -3.72 -23.90 22.44
CA VAL A 182 -4.44 -22.75 21.89
C VAL A 182 -5.60 -22.37 22.82
N PRO A 183 -5.59 -21.16 23.44
CA PRO A 183 -6.65 -20.77 24.34
C PRO A 183 -7.91 -20.35 23.57
N PHE A 184 -9.00 -21.10 23.71
CA PHE A 184 -10.32 -20.71 23.19
C PHE A 184 -11.22 -20.04 24.24
N THR A 185 -10.82 -20.08 25.51
CA THR A 185 -11.55 -19.49 26.64
C THR A 185 -10.57 -18.82 27.59
N ALA A 186 -11.05 -17.84 28.35
CA ALA A 186 -10.24 -17.15 29.36
C ALA A 186 -9.78 -18.08 30.50
N ALA A 187 -10.46 -19.21 30.71
CA ALA A 187 -10.10 -20.19 31.73
C ALA A 187 -8.95 -21.12 31.29
N HIS A 188 -8.52 -21.07 30.03
CA HIS A 188 -7.41 -21.89 29.56
C HIS A 188 -6.10 -21.47 30.25
N PRO A 189 -5.24 -22.40 30.72
CA PRO A 189 -4.04 -22.06 31.49
C PRO A 189 -3.08 -21.08 30.80
N SER A 190 -2.96 -21.16 29.47
CA SER A 190 -2.10 -20.27 28.68
C SER A 190 -2.75 -18.92 28.33
N ALA A 191 -4.05 -18.73 28.60
CA ALA A 191 -4.79 -17.53 28.17
C ALA A 191 -4.31 -16.26 28.87
N ALA A 192 -4.06 -16.32 30.18
CA ALA A 192 -3.64 -15.15 30.96
C ALA A 192 -2.28 -14.63 30.49
N ALA A 193 -1.29 -15.52 30.35
CA ALA A 193 0.05 -15.15 29.90
C ALA A 193 0.06 -14.57 28.48
N LEU A 194 -0.71 -15.15 27.55
CA LEU A 194 -0.86 -14.61 26.19
C LEU A 194 -1.53 -13.23 26.18
N ALA A 195 -2.57 -13.04 27.00
CA ALA A 195 -3.27 -11.76 27.11
C ALA A 195 -2.38 -10.67 27.70
N GLU A 196 -1.57 -11.00 28.70
CA GLU A 196 -0.59 -10.11 29.31
C GLU A 196 0.44 -9.63 28.28
N VAL A 197 1.06 -10.57 27.55
CA VAL A 197 2.00 -10.23 26.46
C VAL A 197 1.30 -9.35 25.41
N ALA A 198 0.08 -9.70 25.00
CA ALA A 198 -0.67 -8.94 24.00
C ALA A 198 -0.92 -7.48 24.41
N GLU A 199 -1.08 -7.20 25.70
CA GLU A 199 -1.21 -5.83 26.22
C GLU A 199 0.15 -5.13 26.29
N GLN A 200 1.19 -5.82 26.79
CA GLN A 200 2.54 -5.26 26.93
C GLN A 200 3.19 -4.91 25.59
N LEU A 201 2.83 -5.61 24.49
CA LEU A 201 3.25 -5.24 23.13
C LEU A 201 2.96 -3.77 22.78
N ARG A 202 1.93 -3.15 23.37
CA ARG A 202 1.58 -1.73 23.13
C ARG A 202 2.61 -0.74 23.63
N SER A 203 3.43 -1.17 24.59
CA SER A 203 4.48 -0.35 25.19
C SER A 203 5.87 -0.62 24.60
N LEU A 204 6.02 -1.69 23.80
CA LEU A 204 7.28 -1.96 23.12
C LEU A 204 7.53 -0.93 22.03
N THR A 205 8.80 -0.53 21.90
CA THR A 205 9.30 0.36 20.85
C THR A 205 10.29 -0.35 19.93
N VAL A 206 10.49 -1.65 20.14
CA VAL A 206 11.44 -2.49 19.39
C VAL A 206 11.07 -2.47 17.91
N PRO A 207 11.97 -2.08 17.00
CA PRO A 207 11.72 -2.13 15.56
C PRO A 207 11.19 -3.51 15.16
N THR A 208 10.05 -3.52 14.48
CA THR A 208 9.34 -4.77 14.15
C THR A 208 8.99 -4.83 12.68
N LEU A 209 9.28 -5.97 12.02
CA LEU A 209 8.82 -6.31 10.68
C LEU A 209 7.71 -7.36 10.74
N LEU A 210 6.55 -7.05 10.17
CA LEU A 210 5.46 -8.00 9.92
C LEU A 210 5.54 -8.46 8.46
N ALA A 211 5.95 -9.71 8.22
CA ALA A 211 6.05 -10.29 6.88
C ALA A 211 4.87 -11.25 6.64
N TRP A 212 3.87 -10.82 5.87
CA TRP A 212 2.54 -11.43 5.90
C TRP A 212 2.05 -12.04 4.59
N GLY A 213 1.85 -13.35 4.59
CA GLY A 213 1.09 -14.06 3.54
C GLY A 213 -0.40 -13.77 3.66
N ALA A 214 -0.93 -12.92 2.76
CA ALA A 214 -2.29 -12.41 2.88
C ALA A 214 -3.40 -13.43 2.55
N ALA A 215 -3.05 -14.58 1.98
CA ALA A 215 -3.99 -15.67 1.67
C ALA A 215 -3.93 -16.80 2.71
N ASP A 216 -3.28 -16.58 3.85
CA ASP A 216 -3.25 -17.53 4.95
C ASP A 216 -4.67 -17.77 5.52
N PRO A 217 -5.18 -19.00 5.52
CA PRO A 217 -6.51 -19.32 6.07
C PRO A 217 -6.55 -19.32 7.61
N VAL A 218 -5.39 -19.28 8.26
CA VAL A 218 -5.21 -19.31 9.71
C VAL A 218 -4.99 -17.89 10.23
N PHE A 219 -3.87 -17.27 9.84
CA PHE A 219 -3.47 -15.91 10.22
C PHE A 219 -3.62 -14.96 9.03
N ASP A 220 -4.87 -14.66 8.67
CA ASP A 220 -5.16 -13.69 7.61
C ASP A 220 -4.73 -12.25 7.99
N ASP A 221 -5.00 -11.30 7.10
CA ASP A 221 -4.65 -9.88 7.31
C ASP A 221 -5.18 -9.29 8.64
N SER A 222 -6.25 -9.86 9.24
CA SER A 222 -6.77 -9.33 10.49
C SER A 222 -5.80 -9.48 11.67
N PHE A 223 -4.93 -10.48 11.64
CA PHE A 223 -3.89 -10.65 12.66
C PHE A 223 -2.71 -9.70 12.44
N ALA A 224 -2.30 -9.48 11.19
CA ALA A 224 -1.29 -8.47 10.87
C ALA A 224 -1.74 -7.08 11.35
N LEU A 225 -3.03 -6.75 11.12
CA LEU A 225 -3.61 -5.48 11.55
C LEU A 225 -3.77 -5.38 13.06
N ASP A 226 -4.11 -6.46 13.77
CA ASP A 226 -4.14 -6.47 15.24
C ASP A 226 -2.73 -6.21 15.81
N LEU A 227 -1.70 -6.86 15.25
CA LEU A 227 -0.31 -6.62 15.65
C LEU A 227 0.16 -5.21 15.30
N ALA A 228 -0.15 -4.70 14.11
CA ALA A 228 0.19 -3.33 13.72
C ALA A 228 -0.54 -2.27 14.56
N ALA A 229 -1.77 -2.56 15.02
CA ALA A 229 -2.50 -1.70 15.94
C ALA A 229 -1.88 -1.70 17.35
N ARG A 230 -1.32 -2.84 17.79
CA ARG A 230 -0.57 -2.94 19.05
C ARG A 230 0.80 -2.30 18.94
N MET A 231 1.47 -2.43 17.80
CA MET A 231 2.81 -1.90 17.54
C MET A 231 2.77 -0.94 16.33
N PRO A 232 2.32 0.31 16.51
CA PRO A 232 2.15 1.26 15.40
C PRO A 232 3.44 1.62 14.65
N HIS A 233 4.60 1.34 15.24
CA HIS A 233 5.92 1.53 14.65
C HIS A 233 6.35 0.36 13.74
N ALA A 234 5.57 -0.72 13.68
CA ALA A 234 5.92 -1.91 12.90
C ALA A 234 5.78 -1.67 11.38
N ASP A 235 6.76 -2.15 10.63
CA ASP A 235 6.72 -2.18 9.17
C ASP A 235 5.94 -3.40 8.69
N LEU A 236 4.92 -3.21 7.85
CA LEU A 236 4.12 -4.30 7.29
C LEU A 236 4.50 -4.57 5.83
N GLN A 237 5.18 -5.69 5.60
CA GLN A 237 5.42 -6.24 4.28
C GLN A 237 4.36 -7.31 3.96
N ARG A 238 3.39 -6.96 3.12
CA ARG A 238 2.28 -7.85 2.76
C ARG A 238 2.50 -8.51 1.40
N TYR A 239 2.29 -9.83 1.33
CA TYR A 239 2.44 -10.63 0.12
C TYR A 239 1.09 -11.18 -0.37
N PRO A 240 0.49 -10.58 -1.42
CA PRO A 240 -0.77 -11.02 -1.98
C PRO A 240 -0.69 -12.45 -2.54
N GLY A 241 -1.65 -13.30 -2.17
CA GLY A 241 -1.75 -14.67 -2.71
C GLY A 241 -0.77 -15.67 -2.10
N ILE A 242 0.03 -15.26 -1.11
CA ILE A 242 0.92 -16.14 -0.34
C ILE A 242 0.16 -16.70 0.86
N GLY A 243 0.32 -18.01 1.08
CA GLY A 243 -0.37 -18.76 2.13
C GLY A 243 0.33 -18.71 3.48
N HIS A 244 0.14 -19.78 4.25
CA HIS A 244 0.55 -19.86 5.65
C HIS A 244 2.07 -19.97 5.85
N LEU A 245 2.78 -20.66 4.94
CA LEU A 245 4.24 -20.82 5.03
C LEU A 245 4.91 -19.74 4.16
N SER A 246 4.67 -18.47 4.49
CA SER A 246 5.15 -17.33 3.69
C SER A 246 6.66 -17.37 3.40
N ILE A 247 7.46 -17.80 4.37
CA ILE A 247 8.92 -17.95 4.26
C ILE A 247 9.34 -18.99 3.19
N GLU A 248 8.47 -19.96 2.88
CA GLU A 248 8.67 -20.95 1.80
C GLU A 248 8.18 -20.46 0.44
N GLU A 249 7.14 -19.62 0.44
CA GLU A 249 6.38 -19.29 -0.74
C GLU A 249 6.87 -18.00 -1.43
N THR A 250 7.63 -17.17 -0.72
CA THR A 250 8.18 -15.90 -1.22
C THR A 250 9.50 -15.52 -0.53
N ASP A 251 10.17 -14.47 -1.03
CA ASP A 251 11.48 -14.00 -0.54
C ASP A 251 11.34 -13.16 0.74
N VAL A 252 10.88 -13.80 1.82
CA VAL A 252 10.82 -13.18 3.15
C VAL A 252 12.24 -12.89 3.66
N ALA A 253 13.22 -13.75 3.36
CA ALA A 253 14.61 -13.52 3.73
C ALA A 253 15.16 -12.21 3.16
N GLY A 254 14.81 -11.87 1.91
CA GLY A 254 15.21 -10.59 1.32
C GLY A 254 14.53 -9.38 1.91
N ALA A 255 13.25 -9.50 2.29
CA ALA A 255 12.58 -8.43 3.03
C ALA A 255 13.20 -8.21 4.42
N ILE A 256 13.60 -9.29 5.11
CA ILE A 256 14.32 -9.19 6.39
C ILE A 256 15.66 -8.48 6.18
N ASP A 257 16.43 -8.85 5.17
CA ASP A 257 17.74 -8.26 4.89
C ASP A 257 17.65 -6.75 4.60
N ALA A 258 16.73 -6.34 3.73
CA ALA A 258 16.46 -4.93 3.46
C ALA A 258 16.02 -4.18 4.71
N TRP A 259 15.10 -4.76 5.49
CA TRP A 259 14.60 -4.14 6.71
C TRP A 259 15.68 -3.98 7.79
N LEU A 260 16.54 -4.99 7.98
CA LEU A 260 17.68 -4.93 8.89
C LEU A 260 18.65 -3.81 8.50
N HIS A 261 18.94 -3.71 7.20
CA HIS A 261 19.76 -2.64 6.67
C HIS A 261 19.14 -1.26 6.96
N ASP A 262 17.87 -1.06 6.62
CA ASP A 262 17.20 0.23 6.76
C ASP A 262 16.98 0.67 8.22
N ARG A 263 16.73 -0.28 9.13
CA ARG A 263 16.27 0.04 10.50
C ARG A 263 17.30 -0.16 11.59
N LEU A 264 18.22 -1.12 11.45
CA LEU A 264 19.08 -1.55 12.56
C LEU A 264 20.57 -1.39 12.27
N GLU A 265 20.98 -1.34 11.01
CA GLU A 265 22.39 -1.16 10.66
C GLU A 265 22.77 0.33 10.67
N PRO A 266 23.96 0.67 11.20
CA PRO A 266 24.51 2.01 11.03
C PRO A 266 24.68 2.30 9.55
N GLN A 267 23.98 3.31 9.06
CA GLN A 267 24.16 3.80 7.70
C GLN A 267 25.56 4.41 7.60
N ALA A 268 26.41 3.86 6.72
CA ALA A 268 27.72 4.44 6.48
C ALA A 268 27.51 5.88 5.96
N PRO A 269 28.24 6.89 6.47
CA PRO A 269 28.25 8.19 5.84
C PRO A 269 28.65 7.99 4.38
N VAL A 270 27.82 8.48 3.45
CA VAL A 270 28.09 8.37 2.02
C VAL A 270 29.43 9.05 1.75
N VAL A 271 30.50 8.25 1.61
CA VAL A 271 31.83 8.77 1.30
C VAL A 271 31.79 9.25 -0.14
N GLY A 272 31.70 10.58 -0.29
CA GLY A 272 31.59 11.26 -1.56
C GLY A 272 32.76 10.97 -2.50
N GLY A 273 32.44 10.35 -3.63
CA GLY A 273 33.20 10.49 -4.88
C GLY A 273 32.48 11.50 -5.77
N GLY A 274 32.89 12.76 -5.68
CA GLY A 274 32.25 13.89 -6.37
C GLY A 274 31.26 14.62 -5.46
N ALA A 275 31.32 15.96 -5.48
CA ALA A 275 30.49 16.82 -4.65
C ALA A 275 28.99 16.62 -4.94
N VAL A 276 28.37 15.64 -4.27
CA VAL A 276 26.93 15.65 -4.04
C VAL A 276 26.74 16.74 -2.99
N ARG A 277 26.30 17.92 -3.42
CA ARG A 277 25.69 18.87 -2.48
C ARG A 277 24.62 18.08 -1.75
N GLU A 278 24.71 18.00 -0.42
CA GLU A 278 23.52 17.77 0.40
C GLU A 278 22.48 18.79 -0.08
N VAL A 279 21.53 18.32 -0.89
CA VAL A 279 20.35 19.12 -1.17
C VAL A 279 19.57 19.02 0.12
N GLY A 280 19.64 20.08 0.92
CA GLY A 280 18.90 20.18 2.17
C GLY A 280 17.44 19.83 1.88
N VAL A 281 16.99 18.69 2.41
CA VAL A 281 15.59 18.27 2.40
C VAL A 281 14.78 19.11 3.41
N ASP A 282 15.45 20.05 4.09
CA ASP A 282 14.93 21.02 5.06
C ASP A 282 14.17 22.19 4.43
N ALA A 283 13.70 22.08 3.18
CA ALA A 283 12.73 23.04 2.69
C ALA A 283 11.46 22.91 3.55
N PRO A 284 11.00 23.98 4.22
CA PRO A 284 9.82 23.90 5.06
C PRO A 284 8.65 23.39 4.22
N LEU A 285 8.01 22.32 4.70
CA LEU A 285 6.83 21.77 4.05
C LEU A 285 5.75 22.86 3.99
N PRO A 286 5.02 22.98 2.87
CA PRO A 286 3.96 23.97 2.77
C PRO A 286 2.92 23.76 3.88
N ASP A 287 2.68 24.79 4.70
CA ASP A 287 1.66 24.79 5.77
C ASP A 287 0.26 25.11 5.23
N VAL A 288 0.00 24.77 3.98
CA VAL A 288 -1.29 25.00 3.30
C VAL A 288 -1.88 23.67 2.89
N ALA A 289 -3.21 23.60 2.86
CA ALA A 289 -3.91 22.39 2.47
C ALA A 289 -4.27 22.41 0.98
N ALA A 290 -4.49 21.23 0.39
CA ALA A 290 -4.86 21.12 -1.02
C ALA A 290 -6.16 21.89 -1.37
N TRP A 291 -7.05 22.14 -0.40
CA TRP A 291 -8.28 22.92 -0.59
C TRP A 291 -8.12 24.42 -0.30
N THR A 292 -6.94 24.92 0.08
CA THR A 292 -6.75 26.32 0.47
C THR A 292 -7.11 27.28 -0.68
N ALA A 293 -6.83 26.92 -1.94
CA ALA A 293 -7.23 27.74 -3.08
C ALA A 293 -8.76 27.79 -3.26
N LEU A 294 -9.47 26.68 -3.03
CA LEU A 294 -10.93 26.62 -3.00
C LEU A 294 -11.50 27.47 -1.87
N GLU A 295 -10.89 27.44 -0.69
CA GLU A 295 -11.30 28.26 0.48
C GLU A 295 -11.13 29.76 0.23
N ARG A 296 -10.06 30.18 -0.45
CA ARG A 296 -9.90 31.59 -0.89
C ARG A 296 -10.99 32.05 -1.86
N ARG A 297 -11.64 31.11 -2.57
CA ARG A 297 -12.73 31.35 -3.52
C ARG A 297 -14.09 30.92 -2.98
N ALA A 298 -14.23 30.78 -1.66
CA ALA A 298 -15.44 30.26 -1.01
C ALA A 298 -16.74 31.02 -1.34
N THR A 299 -16.65 32.30 -1.72
CA THR A 299 -17.82 33.13 -2.08
C THR A 299 -17.83 33.51 -3.56
N ASP A 300 -16.97 32.89 -4.37
CA ASP A 300 -16.78 33.25 -5.78
C ASP A 300 -17.80 32.52 -6.68
N PRO A 301 -18.69 33.25 -7.39
CA PRO A 301 -19.67 32.64 -8.26
C PRO A 301 -19.11 32.18 -9.61
N ALA A 302 -17.82 32.42 -9.90
CA ALA A 302 -17.18 31.95 -11.12
C ALA A 302 -17.15 30.42 -11.20
N THR A 303 -17.16 29.89 -12.43
CA THR A 303 -17.13 28.44 -12.69
C THR A 303 -15.84 27.81 -12.17
N ALA A 304 -15.95 26.80 -11.31
CA ALA A 304 -14.87 25.93 -10.86
C ALA A 304 -14.74 24.68 -11.72
N PHE A 305 -15.88 24.07 -12.08
CA PHE A 305 -15.91 22.83 -12.84
C PHE A 305 -17.01 22.82 -13.90
N VAL A 306 -16.71 22.28 -15.07
CA VAL A 306 -17.70 21.93 -16.10
C VAL A 306 -17.63 20.43 -16.38
N ASP A 307 -18.75 19.75 -16.21
CA ASP A 307 -18.88 18.33 -16.53
C ASP A 307 -19.05 18.16 -18.05
N GLY A 308 -18.09 17.53 -18.73
CA GLY A 308 -18.12 17.43 -20.19
C GLY A 308 -19.25 16.56 -20.74
N ALA A 309 -19.73 15.58 -19.96
CA ALA A 309 -20.80 14.68 -20.38
C ALA A 309 -22.19 15.32 -20.30
N THR A 310 -22.40 16.18 -19.30
CA THR A 310 -23.72 16.80 -19.03
C THR A 310 -23.78 18.28 -19.38
N GLY A 311 -22.64 18.96 -19.51
CA GLY A 311 -22.53 20.42 -19.63
C GLY A 311 -22.84 21.16 -18.33
N ALA A 312 -23.06 20.45 -17.22
CA ALA A 312 -23.36 21.06 -15.92
C ALA A 312 -22.17 21.88 -15.43
N ARG A 313 -22.46 23.07 -14.89
CA ARG A 313 -21.46 23.99 -14.33
C ARG A 313 -21.61 24.04 -12.82
N THR A 314 -20.48 24.05 -12.12
CA THR A 314 -20.42 24.26 -10.68
C THR A 314 -19.45 25.40 -10.40
N SER A 315 -19.89 26.39 -9.64
CA SER A 315 -19.09 27.53 -9.21
C SER A 315 -18.12 27.17 -8.08
N PHE A 316 -17.13 28.02 -7.82
CA PHE A 316 -16.24 27.86 -6.66
C PHE A 316 -16.99 27.91 -5.34
N ALA A 317 -17.96 28.82 -5.20
CA ALA A 317 -18.82 28.90 -4.02
C ALA A 317 -19.62 27.60 -3.80
N GLU A 318 -20.28 27.08 -4.85
CA GLU A 318 -21.03 25.83 -4.74
C GLU A 318 -20.14 24.63 -4.41
N LEU A 319 -18.97 24.52 -5.05
CA LEU A 319 -18.03 23.43 -4.77
C LEU A 319 -17.48 23.51 -3.34
N HIS A 320 -17.16 24.73 -2.88
CA HIS A 320 -16.72 24.96 -1.50
C HIS A 320 -17.79 24.52 -0.50
N ASP A 321 -19.03 24.96 -0.66
CA ASP A 321 -20.13 24.63 0.25
C ASP A 321 -20.42 23.13 0.27
N GLN A 322 -20.39 22.48 -0.90
CA GLN A 322 -20.48 21.02 -1.00
C GLN A 322 -19.36 20.33 -0.21
N VAL A 323 -18.11 20.77 -0.38
CA VAL A 323 -16.95 20.19 0.32
C VAL A 323 -17.11 20.34 1.84
N MET A 324 -17.50 21.51 2.34
CA MET A 324 -17.68 21.75 3.76
C MET A 324 -18.84 20.95 4.35
N GLY A 325 -19.98 20.92 3.65
CA GLY A 325 -21.14 20.12 4.05
C GLY A 325 -20.79 18.63 4.10
N ILE A 326 -20.16 18.09 3.04
CA ILE A 326 -19.78 16.68 2.99
C ILE A 326 -18.77 16.36 4.11
N ALA A 327 -17.79 17.22 4.38
CA ALA A 327 -16.79 16.98 5.42
C ALA A 327 -17.42 16.92 6.82
N GLY A 328 -18.27 17.88 7.18
CA GLY A 328 -19.00 17.88 8.47
C GLY A 328 -19.99 16.72 8.55
N GLY A 329 -20.67 16.42 7.45
CA GLY A 329 -21.57 15.27 7.32
C GLY A 329 -20.85 13.94 7.56
N LEU A 330 -19.70 13.71 6.94
CA LEU A 330 -18.87 12.52 7.16
C LEU A 330 -18.40 12.41 8.63
N ALA A 331 -17.93 13.52 9.20
CA ALA A 331 -17.48 13.57 10.60
C ALA A 331 -18.61 13.25 11.59
N SER A 332 -19.79 13.86 11.43
CA SER A 332 -20.98 13.58 12.26
C SER A 332 -21.51 12.16 12.11
N LEU A 333 -21.35 11.56 10.92
CA LEU A 333 -21.62 10.15 10.74
C LEU A 333 -20.58 9.30 11.46
N GLY A 334 -19.37 9.78 11.73
CA GLY A 334 -18.34 9.11 12.54
C GLY A 334 -17.10 8.71 11.76
N LEU A 335 -16.81 9.37 10.62
CA LEU A 335 -15.50 9.27 9.99
C LEU A 335 -14.45 9.87 10.93
N ARG A 336 -13.36 9.14 11.15
CA ARG A 336 -12.24 9.58 12.00
C ARG A 336 -11.01 9.94 11.16
N PRO A 337 -10.15 10.86 11.62
CA PRO A 337 -8.86 11.09 10.98
C PRO A 337 -8.10 9.77 10.75
N GLY A 338 -7.53 9.59 9.57
CA GLY A 338 -6.85 8.36 9.16
C GLY A 338 -7.76 7.25 8.61
N ASP A 339 -9.09 7.36 8.70
CA ASP A 339 -10.00 6.40 8.07
C ASP A 339 -9.80 6.39 6.56
N ARG A 340 -9.67 5.20 5.98
CA ARG A 340 -9.51 5.01 4.54
C ARG A 340 -10.86 4.90 3.83
N VAL A 341 -11.04 5.70 2.79
CA VAL A 341 -12.31 5.86 2.05
C VAL A 341 -12.10 5.50 0.58
N ALA A 342 -12.68 4.40 0.11
CA ALA A 342 -12.59 4.03 -1.31
C ALA A 342 -13.44 4.95 -2.18
N MET A 343 -12.79 5.62 -3.14
CA MET A 343 -13.44 6.43 -4.18
C MET A 343 -13.83 5.53 -5.35
N LEU A 344 -15.09 5.11 -5.41
CA LEU A 344 -15.68 4.32 -6.50
C LEU A 344 -16.53 5.19 -7.44
N THR A 345 -16.64 6.48 -7.14
CA THR A 345 -17.34 7.49 -7.94
C THR A 345 -16.64 7.69 -9.30
N PRO A 346 -17.39 7.75 -10.42
CA PRO A 346 -16.83 8.18 -11.70
C PRO A 346 -16.21 9.57 -11.62
N PRO A 347 -15.30 9.91 -12.55
CA PRO A 347 -14.81 11.28 -12.69
C PRO A 347 -15.94 12.28 -12.89
N GLY A 348 -15.84 13.44 -12.23
CA GLY A 348 -16.86 14.50 -12.27
C GLY A 348 -16.86 15.31 -10.98
N VAL A 349 -17.80 16.25 -10.86
CA VAL A 349 -17.90 17.15 -9.70
C VAL A 349 -18.11 16.39 -8.38
N ASP A 350 -18.89 15.31 -8.40
CA ASP A 350 -19.14 14.49 -7.20
C ASP A 350 -17.85 13.85 -6.66
N LEU A 351 -16.95 13.39 -7.55
CA LEU A 351 -15.66 12.86 -7.15
C LEU A 351 -14.77 13.97 -6.58
N LEU A 352 -14.73 15.14 -7.21
CA LEU A 352 -13.98 16.30 -6.70
C LEU A 352 -14.47 16.65 -5.29
N ALA A 353 -15.77 16.93 -5.13
CA ALA A 353 -16.37 17.29 -3.86
C ALA A 353 -16.11 16.23 -2.78
N ALA A 354 -16.27 14.94 -3.10
CA ALA A 354 -16.00 13.85 -2.16
C ALA A 354 -14.52 13.76 -1.76
N VAL A 355 -13.58 13.87 -2.70
CA VAL A 355 -12.14 13.80 -2.40
C VAL A 355 -11.71 14.94 -1.48
N TYR A 356 -12.07 16.17 -1.84
CA TYR A 356 -11.74 17.36 -1.05
C TYR A 356 -12.40 17.32 0.33
N ALA A 357 -13.64 16.83 0.43
CA ALA A 357 -14.33 16.69 1.70
C ALA A 357 -13.72 15.62 2.61
N VAL A 358 -13.28 14.49 2.05
CA VAL A 358 -12.57 13.44 2.80
C VAL A 358 -11.26 13.98 3.34
N TRP A 359 -10.48 14.69 2.52
CA TRP A 359 -9.26 15.37 2.96
C TRP A 359 -9.53 16.40 4.05
N ARG A 360 -10.55 17.26 3.87
CA ARG A 360 -10.95 18.26 4.87
C ARG A 360 -11.42 17.63 6.18
N ALA A 361 -11.97 16.42 6.14
CA ALA A 361 -12.38 15.65 7.31
C ALA A 361 -11.24 14.85 7.97
N GLY A 362 -10.02 14.91 7.43
CA GLY A 362 -8.86 14.15 7.88
C GLY A 362 -8.85 12.68 7.45
N GLY A 363 -9.77 12.28 6.56
CA GLY A 363 -9.81 10.94 5.99
C GLY A 363 -8.80 10.76 4.85
N VAL A 364 -8.48 9.50 4.57
CA VAL A 364 -7.53 9.10 3.53
C VAL A 364 -8.28 8.59 2.31
N THR A 365 -8.18 9.26 1.18
CA THR A 365 -8.83 8.81 -0.07
C THR A 365 -8.09 7.60 -0.64
N VAL A 366 -8.81 6.55 -1.00
CA VAL A 366 -8.24 5.38 -1.69
C VAL A 366 -8.75 5.38 -3.12
N ILE A 367 -7.84 5.67 -4.06
CA ILE A 367 -8.16 5.81 -5.48
C ILE A 367 -7.47 4.68 -6.24
N ALA A 368 -8.28 3.91 -6.96
CA ALA A 368 -7.82 2.82 -7.81
C ALA A 368 -8.49 2.92 -9.17
N ASP A 369 -7.69 2.92 -10.23
CA ASP A 369 -8.17 3.10 -11.59
C ASP A 369 -9.06 1.93 -12.03
N ARG A 370 -10.11 2.21 -12.79
CA ARG A 370 -11.03 1.18 -13.31
C ARG A 370 -10.37 0.26 -14.33
N GLY A 371 -9.30 0.70 -14.99
CA GLY A 371 -8.43 -0.10 -15.87
C GLY A 371 -7.79 -1.30 -15.17
N LEU A 372 -7.78 -1.35 -13.83
CA LEU A 372 -7.40 -2.54 -13.06
C LEU A 372 -8.39 -3.70 -13.20
N GLY A 373 -9.58 -3.44 -13.75
CA GLY A 373 -10.70 -4.37 -13.81
C GLY A 373 -11.25 -4.76 -12.44
N LEU A 374 -12.34 -5.52 -12.41
CA LEU A 374 -13.03 -5.89 -11.16
C LEU A 374 -12.11 -6.64 -10.17
N ARG A 375 -11.25 -7.54 -10.67
CA ARG A 375 -10.34 -8.31 -9.81
C ARG A 375 -9.24 -7.43 -9.21
N GLY A 376 -8.68 -6.51 -10.00
CA GLY A 376 -7.64 -5.58 -9.54
C GLY A 376 -8.20 -4.56 -8.56
N LEU A 377 -9.35 -3.96 -8.87
CA LEU A 377 -10.06 -3.05 -7.97
C LEU A 377 -10.42 -3.74 -6.64
N GLY A 378 -10.95 -4.97 -6.69
CA GLY A 378 -11.22 -5.74 -5.48
C GLY A 378 -9.99 -6.11 -4.66
N ARG A 379 -8.81 -6.25 -5.29
CA ARG A 379 -7.54 -6.43 -4.57
C ARG A 379 -7.08 -5.12 -3.93
N ALA A 380 -7.21 -4.00 -4.64
CA ALA A 380 -6.84 -2.68 -4.16
C ALA A 380 -7.67 -2.27 -2.94
N VAL A 381 -9.01 -2.32 -3.06
CA VAL A 381 -9.94 -1.98 -1.97
C VAL A 381 -9.72 -2.86 -0.74
N ARG A 382 -9.50 -4.17 -0.91
CA ARG A 382 -9.19 -5.08 0.21
C ARG A 382 -7.85 -4.78 0.85
N GLY A 383 -6.80 -4.63 0.05
CA GLY A 383 -5.45 -4.37 0.53
C GLY A 383 -5.30 -3.01 1.20
N ALA A 384 -6.16 -2.05 0.84
CA ALA A 384 -6.24 -0.77 1.50
C ALA A 384 -7.11 -0.77 2.76
N HIS A 385 -7.71 -1.90 3.17
CA HIS A 385 -8.47 -2.02 4.42
C HIS A 385 -9.37 -0.82 4.71
N VAL A 386 -10.26 -0.52 3.77
CA VAL A 386 -11.10 0.70 3.81
C VAL A 386 -12.21 0.58 4.85
N SER A 387 -12.44 1.67 5.58
CA SER A 387 -13.55 1.83 6.54
C SER A 387 -14.82 2.35 5.85
N TRP A 388 -14.66 3.02 4.70
CA TRP A 388 -15.73 3.70 4.00
C TRP A 388 -15.69 3.47 2.48
N LEU A 389 -16.85 3.56 1.84
CA LEU A 389 -17.04 3.51 0.39
C LEU A 389 -17.85 4.75 -0.04
N ILE A 390 -17.40 5.45 -1.08
CA ILE A 390 -18.18 6.49 -1.76
C ILE A 390 -18.30 6.11 -3.23
N GLY A 391 -19.52 5.99 -3.75
CA GLY A 391 -19.72 5.68 -5.16
C GLY A 391 -21.18 5.46 -5.54
N PRO A 392 -21.47 5.21 -6.82
CA PRO A 392 -22.83 4.98 -7.28
C PRO A 392 -23.38 3.64 -6.75
N PRO A 393 -24.72 3.46 -6.70
CA PRO A 393 -25.35 2.29 -6.06
C PRO A 393 -24.78 0.95 -6.54
N GLN A 394 -24.53 0.81 -7.84
CA GLN A 394 -23.98 -0.41 -8.45
C GLN A 394 -22.55 -0.72 -8.00
N ALA A 395 -21.72 0.30 -7.75
CA ALA A 395 -20.35 0.10 -7.30
C ALA A 395 -20.31 -0.29 -5.82
N VAL A 396 -21.16 0.35 -4.98
CA VAL A 396 -21.34 -0.02 -3.58
C VAL A 396 -21.88 -1.45 -3.46
N ALA A 397 -22.87 -1.81 -4.29
CA ALA A 397 -23.40 -3.17 -4.34
C ALA A 397 -22.31 -4.18 -4.73
N ALA A 398 -21.54 -3.93 -5.79
CA ALA A 398 -20.43 -4.78 -6.21
C ALA A 398 -19.37 -4.96 -5.12
N ALA A 399 -18.98 -3.88 -4.44
CA ALA A 399 -18.00 -3.95 -3.36
C ALA A 399 -18.46 -4.81 -2.17
N ARG A 400 -19.78 -4.87 -1.90
CA ARG A 400 -20.37 -5.71 -0.86
C ARG A 400 -20.52 -7.17 -1.31
N THR A 401 -21.10 -7.40 -2.49
CA THR A 401 -21.37 -8.76 -3.00
C THR A 401 -20.10 -9.51 -3.34
N LEU A 402 -19.07 -8.83 -3.82
CA LEU A 402 -17.76 -9.40 -4.12
C LEU A 402 -16.82 -9.38 -2.89
N HIS A 403 -17.34 -9.03 -1.71
CA HIS A 403 -16.61 -9.00 -0.44
C HIS A 403 -15.30 -8.20 -0.48
N TRP A 404 -15.30 -7.07 -1.18
CA TRP A 404 -14.15 -6.16 -1.21
C TRP A 404 -14.02 -5.38 0.11
N ALA A 405 -15.15 -4.92 0.65
CA ALA A 405 -15.21 -4.19 1.91
C ALA A 405 -16.56 -4.42 2.62
N PRO A 406 -16.84 -5.65 3.09
CA PRO A 406 -18.18 -6.03 3.55
C PRO A 406 -18.66 -5.27 4.79
N ARG A 407 -17.74 -4.71 5.58
CA ARG A 407 -18.04 -3.96 6.82
C ARG A 407 -17.95 -2.44 6.63
N ALA A 408 -17.56 -1.96 5.45
CA ALA A 408 -17.39 -0.55 5.22
C ALA A 408 -18.74 0.18 5.16
N ARG A 409 -18.78 1.37 5.74
CA ARG A 409 -19.92 2.27 5.66
C ARG A 409 -19.96 2.88 4.27
N ALA A 410 -21.16 2.97 3.69
CA ALA A 410 -21.30 3.40 2.31
C ALA A 410 -22.06 4.74 2.21
N ILE A 411 -21.51 5.67 1.43
CA ILE A 411 -22.17 6.87 0.95
C ILE A 411 -22.44 6.67 -0.54
N VAL A 412 -23.68 6.93 -0.97
CA VAL A 412 -24.08 6.72 -2.36
C VAL A 412 -24.09 8.04 -3.12
N VAL A 413 -23.57 8.02 -4.35
CA VAL A 413 -23.69 9.10 -5.33
C VAL A 413 -24.86 8.79 -6.26
N GLY A 414 -25.91 9.60 -6.23
CA GLY A 414 -27.18 9.36 -6.93
C GLY A 414 -28.33 8.94 -6.01
N PRO A 415 -29.40 8.31 -6.55
CA PRO A 415 -30.63 8.06 -5.79
C PRO A 415 -30.41 7.10 -4.62
N LYS A 416 -31.02 7.41 -3.48
CA LYS A 416 -30.96 6.57 -2.27
C LYS A 416 -31.64 5.24 -2.53
N GLN A 417 -30.86 4.17 -2.65
CA GLN A 417 -31.37 2.79 -2.79
C GLN A 417 -31.05 1.91 -1.58
N ARG A 418 -31.77 0.79 -1.45
CA ARG A 418 -31.82 -0.10 -0.26
C ARG A 418 -30.53 -0.90 0.05
N PHE A 419 -29.38 -0.58 -0.55
CA PHE A 419 -28.13 -1.34 -0.37
C PHE A 419 -27.36 -1.04 0.94
N GLY A 420 -28.04 -0.51 1.97
CA GLY A 420 -27.45 -0.27 3.29
C GLY A 420 -26.41 0.85 3.31
N ALA A 421 -26.59 1.86 2.45
CA ALA A 421 -25.88 3.13 2.54
C ALA A 421 -26.40 3.96 3.72
N VAL A 422 -25.50 4.66 4.40
CA VAL A 422 -25.86 5.46 5.59
C VAL A 422 -26.35 6.87 5.21
N ALA A 423 -25.92 7.40 4.07
CA ALA A 423 -26.36 8.67 3.50
C ALA A 423 -26.11 8.71 1.99
N THR A 424 -26.62 9.74 1.32
CA THR A 424 -26.21 10.09 -0.05
C THR A 424 -25.22 11.27 -0.02
N LEU A 425 -24.39 11.40 -1.05
CA LEU A 425 -23.44 12.51 -1.15
C LEU A 425 -24.18 13.86 -1.19
N ALA A 426 -25.32 13.92 -1.87
CA ALA A 426 -26.16 15.11 -1.95
C ALA A 426 -26.77 15.50 -0.59
N ASP A 427 -27.14 14.52 0.26
CA ASP A 427 -27.61 14.81 1.62
C ASP A 427 -26.48 15.40 2.47
N LEU A 428 -25.27 14.85 2.34
CA LEU A 428 -24.11 15.37 3.08
C LEU A 428 -23.71 16.75 2.57
N ALA A 429 -23.80 17.03 1.27
CA ALA A 429 -23.51 18.36 0.72
C ALA A 429 -24.39 19.48 1.29
N ARG A 430 -25.58 19.15 1.82
CA ARG A 430 -26.48 20.11 2.51
C ARG A 430 -26.34 20.08 4.03
N SER A 431 -25.42 19.30 4.57
CA SER A 431 -25.20 19.19 6.01
C SER A 431 -24.61 20.47 6.57
N THR A 432 -25.11 20.91 7.72
CA THR A 432 -24.54 22.01 8.51
C THR A 432 -23.82 21.50 9.76
N ALA A 433 -23.52 20.19 9.80
CA ALA A 433 -22.80 19.58 10.91
C ALA A 433 -21.41 20.23 11.10
N PRO A 434 -20.92 20.34 12.35
CA PRO A 434 -19.61 20.93 12.63
C PRO A 434 -18.48 20.24 11.86
N LEU A 435 -17.54 21.03 11.35
CA LEU A 435 -16.32 20.53 10.73
C LEU A 435 -15.37 19.95 11.80
N PRO A 436 -14.65 18.87 11.50
CA PRO A 436 -13.59 18.38 12.37
C PRO A 436 -12.36 19.31 12.32
N ALA A 437 -11.43 19.08 13.25
CA ALA A 437 -10.12 19.72 13.25
C ALA A 437 -9.38 19.49 11.92
N LEU A 438 -8.55 20.46 11.53
CA LEU A 438 -7.74 20.35 10.33
C LEU A 438 -6.70 19.23 10.51
N PRO A 439 -6.43 18.42 9.48
CA PRO A 439 -5.33 17.47 9.51
C PRO A 439 -3.98 18.20 9.48
N GLY A 440 -2.96 17.59 10.06
CA GLY A 440 -1.58 18.06 9.97
C GLY A 440 -0.97 17.81 8.59
N ALA A 441 0.10 18.55 8.27
CA ALA A 441 0.79 18.44 6.98
C ALA A 441 1.35 17.03 6.72
N ASP A 442 1.79 16.33 7.77
CA ASP A 442 2.32 14.97 7.69
C ASP A 442 1.25 13.86 7.77
N ASP A 443 -0.01 14.21 8.02
CA ASP A 443 -1.08 13.23 8.05
C ASP A 443 -1.30 12.61 6.66
N ALA A 444 -1.71 11.34 6.65
CA ALA A 444 -2.03 10.65 5.42
C ALA A 444 -3.25 11.30 4.74
N ALA A 445 -3.14 11.57 3.44
CA ALA A 445 -4.19 12.18 2.63
C ALA A 445 -4.76 11.21 1.59
N ALA A 446 -3.90 10.37 0.98
CA ALA A 446 -4.36 9.46 -0.07
C ALA A 446 -3.56 8.14 -0.11
N VAL A 447 -4.19 7.12 -0.68
CA VAL A 447 -3.58 5.90 -1.19
C VAL A 447 -3.95 5.77 -2.67
N LEU A 448 -2.98 6.00 -3.56
CA LEU A 448 -3.18 5.91 -5.00
C LEU A 448 -2.61 4.60 -5.53
N PHE A 449 -3.42 3.80 -6.22
CA PHE A 449 -2.96 2.53 -6.76
C PHE A 449 -2.25 2.68 -8.11
N THR A 450 -1.10 2.02 -8.24
CA THR A 450 -0.39 1.90 -9.52
C THR A 450 -1.19 1.06 -10.53
N SER A 451 -0.91 1.22 -11.83
CA SER A 451 -1.59 0.49 -12.91
C SER A 451 -1.34 -1.03 -12.91
N GLY A 452 -0.34 -1.50 -12.16
CA GLY A 452 0.01 -2.93 -12.09
C GLY A 452 0.66 -3.49 -13.37
N ALA A 453 1.26 -2.65 -14.22
CA ALA A 453 1.91 -3.10 -15.46
C ALA A 453 3.08 -4.08 -15.20
N THR A 454 3.81 -3.90 -14.10
CA THR A 454 4.99 -4.71 -13.72
C THR A 454 4.70 -5.72 -12.60
N GLY A 455 3.44 -5.97 -12.27
CA GLY A 455 3.04 -6.86 -11.18
C GLY A 455 1.73 -6.43 -10.51
N PRO A 456 1.40 -6.97 -9.33
CA PRO A 456 0.21 -6.53 -8.60
C PRO A 456 0.23 -5.02 -8.34
N ALA A 457 -0.89 -4.34 -8.61
CA ALA A 457 -1.07 -2.92 -8.27
C ALA A 457 -0.75 -2.66 -6.78
N LYS A 458 0.03 -1.62 -6.52
CA LYS A 458 0.51 -1.24 -5.19
C LYS A 458 -0.12 0.09 -4.80
N GLY A 459 -0.52 0.22 -3.54
CA GLY A 459 -1.04 1.47 -3.00
C GLY A 459 0.10 2.37 -2.55
N VAL A 460 0.31 3.48 -3.25
CA VAL A 460 1.26 4.52 -2.86
C VAL A 460 0.60 5.45 -1.85
N ARG A 461 1.25 5.66 -0.71
CA ARG A 461 0.76 6.54 0.36
C ARG A 461 1.23 7.96 0.13
N TYR A 462 0.31 8.91 0.26
CA TYR A 462 0.57 10.33 0.19
C TYR A 462 0.17 11.01 1.49
N ARG A 463 0.98 11.97 1.91
CA ARG A 463 0.70 12.95 2.97
C ARG A 463 0.11 14.22 2.39
N HIS A 464 -0.55 15.03 3.21
CA HIS A 464 -1.10 16.32 2.79
C HIS A 464 -0.02 17.23 2.19
N CYS A 465 1.14 17.34 2.84
CA CYS A 465 2.28 18.13 2.37
C CYS A 465 2.76 17.71 0.97
N GLN A 466 2.72 16.42 0.66
CA GLN A 466 3.15 15.90 -0.64
C GLN A 466 2.16 16.29 -1.75
N LEU A 467 0.86 16.30 -1.49
CA LEU A 467 -0.13 16.75 -2.49
C LEU A 467 0.06 18.22 -2.82
N VAL A 468 0.36 19.04 -1.81
CA VAL A 468 0.55 20.48 -1.94
C VAL A 468 1.87 20.79 -2.65
N ALA A 469 2.96 20.11 -2.27
CA ALA A 469 4.25 20.24 -2.94
C ALA A 469 4.16 19.88 -4.43
N GLN A 470 3.38 18.87 -4.79
CA GLN A 470 3.14 18.52 -6.20
C GLN A 470 2.39 19.62 -6.95
N ALA A 471 1.31 20.18 -6.36
CA ALA A 471 0.60 21.30 -6.97
C ALA A 471 1.51 22.52 -7.17
N GLN A 472 2.34 22.84 -6.19
CA GLN A 472 3.32 23.94 -6.29
C GLN A 472 4.37 23.68 -7.36
N ALA A 473 4.91 22.46 -7.45
CA ALA A 473 5.86 22.09 -8.50
C ALA A 473 5.27 22.29 -9.90
N LEU A 474 3.98 22.00 -10.11
CA LEU A 474 3.29 22.28 -11.38
C LEU A 474 3.19 23.79 -11.66
N VAL A 475 2.85 24.59 -10.64
CA VAL A 475 2.79 26.06 -10.76
C VAL A 475 4.13 26.62 -11.17
N ASP A 476 5.19 26.24 -10.45
CA ASP A 476 6.53 26.80 -10.64
C ASP A 476 7.16 26.34 -11.97
N THR A 477 6.92 25.08 -12.37
CA THR A 477 7.47 24.51 -13.61
C THR A 477 6.80 25.09 -14.86
N TYR A 478 5.49 25.31 -14.83
CA TYR A 478 4.72 25.71 -16.02
C TYR A 478 4.16 27.15 -15.97
N ALA A 479 4.58 27.92 -14.97
CA ALA A 479 4.10 29.27 -14.68
C ALA A 479 2.56 29.36 -14.71
N ILE A 480 1.90 28.46 -13.95
CA ILE A 480 0.43 28.44 -13.89
C ILE A 480 -0.05 29.63 -13.05
N THR A 481 -1.06 30.34 -13.56
CA THR A 481 -1.62 31.53 -12.92
C THR A 481 -3.13 31.38 -12.69
N ALA A 482 -3.74 32.34 -11.99
CA ALA A 482 -5.19 32.36 -11.78
C ALA A 482 -6.00 32.57 -13.08
N ASP A 483 -5.38 33.03 -14.17
CA ASP A 483 -6.01 33.21 -15.47
C ASP A 483 -6.11 31.91 -16.28
N ASP A 484 -5.42 30.86 -15.83
CA ASP A 484 -5.42 29.58 -16.52
C ASP A 484 -6.70 28.78 -16.32
N ARG A 485 -6.97 27.87 -17.25
CA ARG A 485 -8.17 27.03 -17.28
C ARG A 485 -7.81 25.65 -17.84
N LEU A 486 -8.09 24.61 -17.07
CA LEU A 486 -7.54 23.26 -17.27
C LEU A 486 -8.57 22.29 -17.86
N VAL A 487 -8.26 21.75 -19.04
CA VAL A 487 -8.90 20.53 -19.54
C VAL A 487 -8.08 19.33 -19.12
N ALA A 488 -8.62 18.50 -18.24
CA ALA A 488 -7.99 17.27 -17.79
C ALA A 488 -8.65 16.06 -18.44
N ALA A 489 -8.12 15.61 -19.59
CA ALA A 489 -8.53 14.38 -20.26
C ALA A 489 -7.99 13.10 -19.58
N PHE A 490 -7.65 13.21 -18.30
CA PHE A 490 -7.28 12.13 -17.41
C PHE A 490 -7.74 12.51 -16.00
N ALA A 491 -8.74 11.79 -15.48
CA ALA A 491 -9.53 12.20 -14.33
C ALA A 491 -8.74 12.56 -13.06
N PRO A 492 -7.68 11.84 -12.66
CA PRO A 492 -6.91 12.23 -11.48
C PRO A 492 -6.33 13.64 -11.56
N PHE A 493 -6.05 14.16 -12.75
CA PHE A 493 -5.50 15.51 -12.93
C PHE A 493 -6.57 16.61 -12.84
N ALA A 494 -7.86 16.27 -12.98
CA ALA A 494 -8.94 17.22 -12.76
C ALA A 494 -8.96 17.73 -11.30
N LEU A 495 -8.38 16.95 -10.37
CA LEU A 495 -8.18 17.37 -8.97
C LEU A 495 -7.30 18.62 -8.87
N TYR A 496 -6.37 18.88 -9.80
CA TYR A 496 -5.50 20.04 -9.72
C TYR A 496 -6.22 21.37 -9.97
N GLY A 497 -7.33 21.38 -10.73
CA GLY A 497 -8.08 22.63 -10.97
C GLY A 497 -8.46 23.35 -9.67
N PRO A 498 -9.26 22.71 -8.78
CA PRO A 498 -9.58 23.30 -7.49
C PRO A 498 -8.37 23.53 -6.57
N ALA A 499 -7.33 22.69 -6.63
CA ALA A 499 -6.11 22.86 -5.82
C ALA A 499 -5.32 24.12 -6.22
N LEU A 500 -5.36 24.47 -7.50
CA LEU A 500 -4.74 25.66 -8.07
C LEU A 500 -5.70 26.87 -8.08
N GLY A 501 -6.97 26.66 -7.73
CA GLY A 501 -8.00 27.71 -7.75
C GLY A 501 -8.41 28.13 -9.16
N ILE A 502 -8.20 27.28 -10.17
CA ILE A 502 -8.50 27.55 -11.58
C ILE A 502 -9.70 26.72 -12.07
N PRO A 503 -10.50 27.23 -13.04
CA PRO A 503 -11.55 26.45 -13.67
C PRO A 503 -11.01 25.18 -14.32
N SER A 504 -11.75 24.07 -14.22
CA SER A 504 -11.40 22.83 -14.91
C SER A 504 -12.58 22.10 -15.55
N THR A 505 -12.28 21.20 -16.48
CA THR A 505 -13.27 20.31 -17.10
C THR A 505 -12.66 18.97 -17.44
N ILE A 506 -13.50 17.94 -17.51
CA ILE A 506 -13.15 16.63 -18.04
C ILE A 506 -13.96 16.45 -19.33
N PRO A 507 -13.33 16.15 -20.48
CA PRO A 507 -14.06 15.86 -21.71
C PRO A 507 -15.05 14.71 -21.53
N ASP A 508 -16.09 14.66 -22.37
CA ASP A 508 -16.97 13.49 -22.46
C ASP A 508 -16.22 12.31 -23.09
N VAL A 509 -15.52 11.55 -22.24
CA VAL A 509 -14.73 10.39 -22.64
C VAL A 509 -14.76 9.32 -21.54
N ASP A 510 -14.82 8.05 -21.95
CA ASP A 510 -14.53 6.97 -21.03
C ASP A 510 -13.03 6.99 -20.69
N VAL A 511 -12.72 7.38 -19.45
CA VAL A 511 -11.34 7.44 -18.95
C VAL A 511 -10.63 6.09 -18.94
N THR A 512 -11.37 4.98 -19.03
CA THR A 512 -10.80 3.62 -19.15
C THR A 512 -10.36 3.29 -20.58
N GLU A 513 -10.85 4.05 -21.56
CA GLU A 513 -10.49 3.93 -22.97
C GLU A 513 -10.03 5.30 -23.51
N PRO A 514 -8.92 5.86 -23.00
CA PRO A 514 -8.49 7.22 -23.35
C PRO A 514 -8.25 7.40 -24.86
N GLY A 515 -7.95 6.32 -25.58
CA GLY A 515 -7.83 6.33 -27.04
C GLY A 515 -9.15 6.56 -27.81
N THR A 516 -10.27 6.77 -27.12
CA THR A 516 -11.56 7.15 -27.73
C THR A 516 -11.75 8.67 -27.81
N LEU A 517 -10.92 9.47 -27.12
CA LEU A 517 -11.01 10.93 -27.15
C LEU A 517 -10.82 11.46 -28.57
N THR A 518 -11.86 12.09 -29.13
CA THR A 518 -11.80 12.69 -30.47
C THR A 518 -11.38 14.16 -30.41
N ALA A 519 -10.87 14.70 -31.53
CA ALA A 519 -10.57 16.12 -31.66
C ALA A 519 -11.81 16.99 -31.39
N GLY A 520 -12.98 16.57 -31.85
CA GLY A 520 -14.24 17.28 -31.61
C GLY A 520 -14.60 17.32 -30.12
N ALA A 521 -14.51 16.19 -29.42
CA ALA A 521 -14.79 16.13 -27.98
C ALA A 521 -13.79 16.99 -27.17
N LEU A 522 -12.50 16.96 -27.53
CA LEU A 522 -11.50 17.81 -26.91
C LEU A 522 -11.78 19.30 -27.16
N ALA A 523 -12.14 19.67 -28.39
CA ALA A 523 -12.47 21.05 -28.75
C ALA A 523 -13.72 21.57 -28.01
N VAL A 524 -14.76 20.74 -27.86
CA VAL A 524 -15.94 21.07 -27.05
C VAL A 524 -15.56 21.33 -25.60
N ALA A 525 -14.72 20.47 -25.01
CA ALA A 525 -14.23 20.66 -23.64
C ALA A 525 -13.42 21.96 -23.52
N CYS A 526 -12.50 22.22 -24.44
CA CYS A 526 -11.69 23.45 -24.45
C CYS A 526 -12.56 24.70 -24.56
N ALA A 527 -13.54 24.71 -25.46
CA ALA A 527 -14.45 25.83 -25.64
C ALA A 527 -15.39 26.06 -24.43
N SER A 528 -15.72 25.01 -23.67
CA SER A 528 -16.63 25.14 -22.53
C SER A 528 -16.09 26.03 -21.40
N ILE A 529 -14.76 26.15 -21.31
CA ILE A 529 -14.05 26.90 -20.29
C ILE A 529 -12.97 27.81 -20.87
N ASP A 530 -12.92 28.11 -22.16
CA ASP A 530 -11.84 28.89 -22.78
C ASP A 530 -10.44 28.42 -22.32
N ALA A 531 -10.17 27.13 -22.51
CA ALA A 531 -9.03 26.42 -21.94
C ALA A 531 -7.69 26.99 -22.40
N THR A 532 -6.78 27.16 -21.44
CA THR A 532 -5.38 27.55 -21.69
C THR A 532 -4.43 26.36 -21.52
N ILE A 533 -4.82 25.36 -20.71
CA ILE A 533 -4.01 24.18 -20.40
C ILE A 533 -4.79 22.92 -20.79
N VAL A 534 -4.15 22.01 -21.52
CA VAL A 534 -4.68 20.68 -21.81
C VAL A 534 -3.73 19.62 -21.25
N PHE A 535 -4.26 18.69 -20.45
CA PHE A 535 -3.56 17.48 -20.05
C PHE A 535 -4.24 16.25 -20.68
N ALA A 536 -3.50 15.45 -21.43
CA ALA A 536 -4.03 14.25 -22.07
C ALA A 536 -2.98 13.13 -22.20
N SER A 537 -3.41 11.87 -22.12
CA SER A 537 -2.51 10.73 -22.29
C SER A 537 -2.03 10.60 -23.76
N PRO A 538 -0.91 9.90 -24.02
CA PRO A 538 -0.42 9.70 -25.39
C PRO A 538 -1.43 9.01 -26.30
N ALA A 539 -2.18 8.04 -25.75
CA ALA A 539 -3.24 7.34 -26.48
C ALA A 539 -4.39 8.29 -26.88
N ALA A 540 -4.77 9.21 -25.99
CA ALA A 540 -5.79 10.21 -26.26
C ALA A 540 -5.33 11.19 -27.36
N LEU A 541 -4.10 11.71 -27.25
CA LEU A 541 -3.54 12.63 -28.25
C LEU A 541 -3.41 11.99 -29.63
N ALA A 542 -2.98 10.72 -29.70
CA ALA A 542 -2.90 9.99 -30.96
C ALA A 542 -4.27 9.93 -31.66
N ASN A 543 -5.35 9.70 -30.90
CA ASN A 543 -6.69 9.64 -31.45
C ASN A 543 -7.25 11.02 -31.83
N VAL A 544 -6.91 12.06 -31.06
CA VAL A 544 -7.21 13.46 -31.41
C VAL A 544 -6.58 13.80 -32.76
N VAL A 545 -5.28 13.55 -32.95
CA VAL A 545 -4.59 13.78 -34.23
C VAL A 545 -5.27 13.03 -35.37
N ARG A 546 -5.62 11.75 -35.16
CA ARG A 546 -6.28 10.90 -36.17
C ARG A 546 -7.65 11.42 -36.60
N THR A 547 -8.37 12.08 -35.70
CA THR A 547 -9.75 12.55 -35.91
C THR A 547 -9.84 14.04 -36.17
N ALA A 548 -8.70 14.75 -36.16
CA ALA A 548 -8.65 16.19 -36.40
C ALA A 548 -8.85 16.51 -37.88
N THR A 549 -9.56 17.61 -38.14
CA THR A 549 -9.65 18.23 -39.45
C THR A 549 -8.55 19.29 -39.60
N PRO A 550 -7.81 19.35 -40.72
CA PRO A 550 -6.80 20.39 -40.95
C PRO A 550 -7.39 21.81 -40.84
N GLY A 551 -6.68 22.72 -40.18
CA GLY A 551 -7.10 24.12 -40.00
C GLY A 551 -8.07 24.36 -38.82
N ASP A 552 -8.22 23.38 -37.92
CA ASP A 552 -9.06 23.52 -36.73
C ASP A 552 -8.47 24.54 -35.73
N ALA A 553 -8.99 25.77 -35.75
CA ALA A 553 -8.56 26.84 -34.85
C ALA A 553 -9.15 26.72 -33.42
N ARG A 554 -9.99 25.72 -33.13
CA ARG A 554 -10.68 25.59 -31.83
C ARG A 554 -9.75 25.28 -30.66
N LEU A 555 -8.50 24.87 -30.92
CA LEU A 555 -7.47 24.65 -29.90
C LEU A 555 -6.40 25.76 -29.89
N ALA A 556 -6.58 26.85 -30.65
CA ALA A 556 -5.60 27.93 -30.76
C ALA A 556 -5.41 28.74 -29.45
N GLY A 557 -6.38 28.67 -28.52
CA GLY A 557 -6.28 29.32 -27.21
C GLY A 557 -5.44 28.57 -26.18
N VAL A 558 -5.06 27.32 -26.48
CA VAL A 558 -4.23 26.50 -25.59
C VAL A 558 -2.80 27.02 -25.65
N ARG A 559 -2.26 27.44 -24.49
CA ARG A 559 -0.85 27.86 -24.33
C ARG A 559 0.07 26.75 -23.84
N LEU A 560 -0.51 25.69 -23.25
CA LEU A 560 0.25 24.60 -22.65
C LEU A 560 -0.47 23.27 -22.89
N LEU A 561 0.26 22.31 -23.46
CA LEU A 561 -0.22 20.95 -23.64
C LEU A 561 0.73 19.98 -22.97
N LEU A 562 0.23 19.24 -21.99
CA LEU A 562 0.96 18.26 -21.21
C LEU A 562 0.54 16.84 -21.60
N SER A 563 1.52 15.95 -21.80
CA SER A 563 1.25 14.53 -22.03
C SER A 563 2.18 13.61 -21.25
N ALA A 564 1.60 12.71 -20.45
CA ALA A 564 2.35 11.82 -19.57
C ALA A 564 1.66 10.45 -19.40
N GLY A 565 2.35 9.53 -18.72
CA GLY A 565 1.87 8.19 -18.36
C GLY A 565 2.33 7.07 -19.28
N ALA A 566 2.89 7.40 -20.44
CA ALA A 566 3.60 6.48 -21.33
C ALA A 566 4.57 7.27 -22.23
N PRO A 567 5.54 6.62 -22.90
CA PRO A 567 6.36 7.29 -23.90
C PRO A 567 5.49 7.97 -24.97
N VAL A 568 5.72 9.26 -25.20
CA VAL A 568 4.97 10.06 -26.17
C VAL A 568 5.72 10.09 -27.50
N PRO A 569 5.14 9.61 -28.61
CA PRO A 569 5.80 9.69 -29.90
C PRO A 569 5.98 11.16 -30.33
N VAL A 570 7.20 11.54 -30.72
CA VAL A 570 7.51 12.90 -31.19
C VAL A 570 6.64 13.29 -32.39
N ALA A 571 6.31 12.34 -33.26
CA ALA A 571 5.39 12.59 -34.38
C ALA A 571 4.00 13.03 -33.90
N THR A 572 3.48 12.44 -32.82
CA THR A 572 2.20 12.85 -32.22
C THR A 572 2.27 14.26 -31.67
N LEU A 573 3.37 14.61 -30.98
CA LEU A 573 3.59 15.97 -30.47
C LEU A 573 3.63 17.00 -31.62
N ARG A 574 4.38 16.72 -32.70
CA ARG A 574 4.42 17.59 -33.89
C ARG A 574 3.04 17.81 -34.51
N SER A 575 2.25 16.75 -34.64
CA SER A 575 0.89 16.87 -35.16
C SER A 575 -0.02 17.66 -34.22
N MET A 576 0.14 17.52 -32.90
CA MET A 576 -0.60 18.33 -31.92
C MET A 576 -0.16 19.81 -31.94
N ALA A 577 1.13 20.11 -32.14
CA ALA A 577 1.62 21.48 -32.27
C ALA A 577 0.98 22.22 -33.47
N ALA A 578 0.65 21.49 -34.54
CA ALA A 578 -0.10 22.06 -35.67
C ALA A 578 -1.57 22.40 -35.33
N LEU A 579 -2.16 21.71 -34.35
CA LEU A 579 -3.53 21.97 -33.88
C LEU A 579 -3.58 23.05 -32.79
N CYS A 580 -2.52 23.15 -31.98
CA CYS A 580 -2.38 24.12 -30.90
C CYS A 580 -1.15 25.01 -31.15
N PRO A 581 -1.17 25.91 -32.16
CA PRO A 581 0.04 26.63 -32.58
C PRO A 581 0.61 27.60 -31.54
N ALA A 582 -0.19 27.99 -30.54
CA ALA A 582 0.24 28.83 -29.43
C ALA A 582 0.77 28.03 -28.23
N ALA A 583 0.70 26.69 -28.27
CA ALA A 583 1.01 25.85 -27.12
C ALA A 583 2.50 25.49 -27.05
N GLU A 584 3.06 25.54 -25.86
CA GLU A 584 4.23 24.76 -25.51
C GLU A 584 3.81 23.33 -25.18
N LEU A 585 4.47 22.35 -25.79
CA LEU A 585 4.15 20.93 -25.62
C LEU A 585 5.19 20.29 -24.72
N HIS A 586 4.77 19.70 -23.61
CA HIS A 586 5.65 19.07 -22.64
C HIS A 586 5.28 17.62 -22.37
N THR A 587 6.28 16.84 -22.01
CA THR A 587 6.11 15.45 -21.59
C THR A 587 6.64 15.22 -20.17
N PRO A 588 5.87 15.59 -19.13
CA PRO A 588 6.28 15.36 -17.77
C PRO A 588 6.47 13.87 -17.50
N TYR A 589 7.59 13.55 -16.86
CA TYR A 589 7.93 12.20 -16.45
C TYR A 589 7.78 12.05 -14.94
N GLY A 590 7.19 10.95 -14.52
CA GLY A 590 7.11 10.55 -13.12
C GLY A 590 6.47 9.18 -12.96
N MET A 591 6.27 8.79 -11.72
CA MET A 591 5.65 7.53 -11.30
C MET A 591 4.70 7.80 -10.15
N THR A 592 3.73 6.94 -9.87
CA THR A 592 2.76 7.19 -8.79
C THR A 592 3.43 7.50 -7.44
N GLU A 593 4.66 7.08 -7.18
CA GLU A 593 5.44 7.41 -5.99
C GLU A 593 6.00 8.84 -5.97
N SER A 594 6.18 9.47 -7.13
CA SER A 594 6.73 10.81 -7.31
C SER A 594 6.26 11.41 -8.66
N LEU A 595 5.36 12.40 -8.62
CA LEU A 595 4.74 13.03 -9.79
C LEU A 595 4.77 14.56 -9.71
N PRO A 596 5.26 15.29 -10.73
CA PRO A 596 6.27 14.88 -11.70
C PRO A 596 7.67 14.86 -11.08
N VAL A 597 8.60 14.14 -11.70
CA VAL A 597 10.03 14.09 -11.33
C VAL A 597 10.85 14.97 -12.25
N ALA A 598 10.59 14.87 -13.56
CA ALA A 598 11.31 15.58 -14.60
C ALA A 598 10.35 16.04 -15.69
N ASP A 599 10.79 16.99 -16.50
CA ASP A 599 10.03 17.50 -17.64
C ASP A 599 10.95 17.83 -18.83
N ILE A 600 10.37 17.77 -20.02
CA ILE A 600 11.02 18.16 -21.28
C ILE A 600 9.98 18.71 -22.26
N SER A 601 10.34 19.79 -22.95
CA SER A 601 9.54 20.39 -24.03
C SER A 601 9.77 19.67 -25.37
N LEU A 602 8.83 19.82 -26.31
CA LEU A 602 9.00 19.36 -27.69
C LEU A 602 10.25 19.96 -28.34
N ALA A 603 10.53 21.25 -28.12
CA ALA A 603 11.70 21.92 -28.69
C ALA A 603 13.01 21.27 -28.21
N GLU A 604 13.10 20.92 -26.93
CA GLU A 604 14.26 20.22 -26.37
C GLU A 604 14.36 18.78 -26.87
N ILE A 605 13.23 18.06 -26.97
CA ILE A 605 13.22 16.71 -27.57
C ILE A 605 13.79 16.75 -28.99
N GLU A 606 13.40 17.75 -29.79
CA GLU A 606 13.90 17.91 -31.15
C GLU A 606 15.39 18.29 -31.20
N ALA A 607 15.86 19.13 -30.27
CA ALA A 607 17.26 19.51 -30.15
C ALA A 607 18.16 18.33 -29.75
N VAL A 608 17.69 17.44 -28.86
CA VAL A 608 18.41 16.23 -28.44
C VAL A 608 18.53 15.22 -29.57
N GLY A 609 17.50 15.10 -30.42
CA GLY A 609 17.49 14.18 -31.56
C GLY A 609 17.30 12.71 -31.16
N ALA A 610 17.65 11.79 -32.07
CA ALA A 610 17.44 10.36 -31.88
C ALA A 610 18.53 9.72 -31.01
N GLY A 611 18.15 8.79 -30.13
CA GLY A 611 19.05 8.06 -29.24
C GLY A 611 18.57 6.65 -28.89
N ARG A 612 19.26 5.99 -27.96
CA ARG A 612 18.93 4.62 -27.49
C ARG A 612 17.77 4.55 -26.47
N GLY A 613 17.08 5.67 -26.23
CA GLY A 613 16.02 5.76 -25.22
C GLY A 613 15.19 7.03 -25.39
N VAL A 614 14.26 7.25 -24.45
CA VAL A 614 13.40 8.44 -24.40
C VAL A 614 14.01 9.44 -23.43
N CYS A 615 14.39 10.63 -23.91
CA CYS A 615 14.84 11.70 -23.04
C CYS A 615 13.66 12.23 -22.22
N VAL A 616 13.82 12.29 -20.90
CA VAL A 616 12.78 12.78 -19.96
C VAL A 616 13.11 14.17 -19.40
N GLY A 617 14.21 14.77 -19.89
CA GLY A 617 14.65 16.13 -19.59
C GLY A 617 15.21 16.32 -18.18
N HIS A 618 14.82 17.45 -17.59
CA HIS A 618 15.42 17.99 -16.38
C HIS A 618 14.49 17.86 -15.17
N PRO A 619 15.03 17.78 -13.94
CA PRO A 619 14.20 17.78 -12.74
C PRO A 619 13.26 18.98 -12.70
N VAL A 620 12.01 18.76 -12.29
CA VAL A 620 11.04 19.83 -12.10
C VAL A 620 11.39 20.71 -10.89
N ALA A 621 10.73 21.87 -10.76
CA ALA A 621 10.91 22.74 -9.60
C ALA A 621 10.65 21.97 -8.28
N GLY A 622 11.57 22.10 -7.32
CA GLY A 622 11.51 21.41 -6.03
C GLY A 622 11.94 19.93 -6.04
N ALA A 623 12.24 19.34 -7.21
CA ALA A 623 12.74 17.98 -7.31
C ALA A 623 14.27 17.93 -7.40
N SER A 624 14.87 16.88 -6.84
CA SER A 624 16.28 16.54 -7.02
C SER A 624 16.40 15.10 -7.48
N VAL A 625 17.20 14.89 -8.52
CA VAL A 625 17.39 13.57 -9.14
C VAL A 625 18.85 13.17 -9.00
N LEU A 626 19.07 11.96 -8.49
CA LEU A 626 20.38 11.34 -8.36
C LEU A 626 20.35 10.01 -9.11
N ILE A 627 21.45 9.69 -9.79
CA ILE A 627 21.62 8.41 -10.49
C ILE A 627 22.63 7.59 -9.68
N ALA A 628 22.15 6.54 -9.03
CA ALA A 628 23.00 5.60 -8.33
C ALA A 628 23.39 4.44 -9.27
N PRO A 629 24.67 4.00 -9.27
CA PRO A 629 25.05 2.78 -9.97
C PRO A 629 24.35 1.59 -9.31
N LEU A 630 23.58 0.84 -10.09
CA LEU A 630 23.00 -0.41 -9.62
C LEU A 630 24.10 -1.48 -9.63
N GLY A 631 24.42 -2.04 -8.46
CA GLY A 631 25.38 -3.14 -8.30
C GLY A 631 24.86 -4.50 -8.79
N PHE A 632 24.05 -4.54 -9.85
CA PHE A 632 23.61 -5.78 -10.47
C PHE A 632 23.85 -5.76 -11.99
N ASP A 633 24.42 -6.85 -12.50
CA ASP A 633 24.59 -7.09 -13.92
C ASP A 633 23.27 -7.62 -14.49
N ALA A 634 22.49 -6.76 -15.14
CA ALA A 634 21.17 -7.12 -15.69
C ALA A 634 21.23 -8.14 -16.85
N GLY A 635 22.42 -8.64 -17.19
CA GLY A 635 22.68 -9.55 -18.32
C GLY A 635 22.53 -11.04 -18.06
N GLU A 636 22.45 -11.53 -16.82
CA GLU A 636 22.50 -12.99 -16.54
C GLU A 636 21.14 -13.72 -16.46
N VAL A 637 19.99 -13.05 -16.58
CA VAL A 637 18.67 -13.71 -16.35
C VAL A 637 17.95 -14.17 -17.64
N VAL A 638 18.57 -14.10 -18.82
CA VAL A 638 17.93 -14.57 -20.09
C VAL A 638 18.57 -15.85 -20.67
N ALA A 639 19.49 -16.51 -19.96
CA ALA A 639 20.01 -17.81 -20.39
C ALA A 639 19.85 -18.86 -19.29
N GLY A 640 18.63 -19.41 -19.15
CA GLY A 640 18.44 -20.61 -18.34
C GLY A 640 17.05 -20.85 -17.76
N VAL A 641 16.01 -20.93 -18.61
CA VAL A 641 14.86 -21.85 -18.44
C VAL A 641 14.44 -22.37 -19.80
#